data_AF-A0A537ZVM9-F1
#
_entry.id   AF-A0A537ZVM9-F1
#
_cell.length_a   1.000
_cell.length_b   1.000
_cell.length_c   1.000
_cell.angle_alpha   90.00
_cell.angle_beta   90.00
_cell.angle_gamma   90.00
#
_symmetry.space_group_name_H-M   'P 1'
#
loop_
_entity.id
_entity.type
_entity.pdbx_description
1 polymer ?
#
loop_
_entity_poly.entity_id
_entity_poly.type
_entity_poly.pdbx_seq_one_letter_code
_entity_poly.pdbx_strand_id
1 'polypeptide(L)'
;MAVPDSATPERAFRLEPYSYPEVRALMEALGLAEPVAMTLVRRGHRTVDEARAFLEATEVHDPFEFGSMEEVTERIRDAIVHGRTITVHGDYDCDGVCSTAILVRALREMGASCDWYVPDRLGDGYGLTIGGVERLAARGTGLLLTADCGITSAGEVAAARAAGMEVIVTDHHEPGELLPDCPLLHPRLSSYPCGELCATGVAYKLSAALLGAERAADDLDLVALATVADLVPLQGENRALVRAGLGVARQARRPGLRALCAVAGVGPERLDEGDLAFRLGPRINAAGRLYRADAGVELMLTADDQRAAAIAAELDRVNRERRDTERLVLSAAEQARTALPAELASAPALVLAGEGWHPGVVGIVASRLAERHFVPVVLIGMDGEGRGRGSGRSIPGFDLLAALDACGEHLLRYGGHRAAAGLEIEAGRVEDFRAAFAAKASAALGERDLIHTEVIDAVVGGESLGHEVAEQLGRLAPFGIGNPGVRLLVPSARLCEVRPMGEGERHARFRLQSGSRSALGVAFGVNGELGAAELADPVDVSVKLELNEWHGAVEPRVVLGELYPAGSAMEAKEPRYPTTLSSRRRSTIGRRGRSPTPLRGRIARSWIGGAAREWPRLPRWRPAAARCWPCARMRFAVATWLSAPPHRSGSAADGSRSPRGGSPTTPLAPPSRSWARRAAAWPWPTGRPSPGCPRCPPASSTSSSSTRLPSDTSSAWRGRREAPAGGAGPASSTWPGGRPRSSWRCESTRTNGPCARPWWRYTGR
;
A
#
# COMPACT_ATOMS: atom_id res chain seq x y z
N MET A 1 31.56 -12.78 32.67
CA MET A 1 30.38 -12.06 32.16
C MET A 1 30.04 -12.67 30.83
N ALA A 2 28.77 -12.95 30.53
CA ALA A 2 28.40 -13.34 29.17
C ALA A 2 28.48 -12.10 28.27
N VAL A 3 28.97 -12.26 27.04
CA VAL A 3 28.71 -11.28 25.98
C VAL A 3 27.21 -11.41 25.66
N PRO A 4 26.43 -10.32 25.65
CA PRO A 4 25.03 -10.40 25.24
C PRO A 4 24.96 -10.84 23.77
N ASP A 5 23.99 -11.68 23.44
CA ASP A 5 23.81 -12.17 22.07
C ASP A 5 23.42 -10.99 21.17
N SER A 6 24.35 -10.56 20.31
CA SER A 6 24.31 -9.26 19.63
C SER A 6 23.41 -9.27 18.38
N ALA A 7 22.27 -9.97 18.46
CA ALA A 7 21.38 -10.27 17.35
C ALA A 7 20.13 -9.37 17.28
N THR A 8 19.82 -8.63 18.36
CA THR A 8 18.67 -7.72 18.42
C THR A 8 19.17 -6.28 18.57
N PRO A 9 18.84 -5.36 17.64
CA PRO A 9 19.26 -3.95 17.75
C PRO A 9 18.57 -3.25 18.93
N GLU A 10 19.22 -2.26 19.51
CA GLU A 10 18.71 -1.53 20.68
C GLU A 10 17.37 -0.85 20.36
N ARG A 11 16.46 -0.84 21.35
CA ARG A 11 15.09 -0.35 21.22
C ARG A 11 14.85 0.87 22.10
N ALA A 12 14.37 1.94 21.48
CA ALA A 12 13.96 3.16 22.15
C ALA A 12 12.55 3.59 21.72
N PHE A 13 12.02 4.61 22.39
CA PHE A 13 10.82 5.31 21.97
C PHE A 13 11.01 6.83 22.04
N ARG A 14 10.26 7.56 21.21
CA ARG A 14 10.13 9.01 21.28
C ARG A 14 8.68 9.45 21.30
N LEU A 15 8.44 10.58 21.95
CA LEU A 15 7.13 11.15 22.23
C LEU A 15 7.19 12.64 21.90
N GLU A 16 6.44 13.11 20.92
CA GLU A 16 6.41 14.54 20.63
C GLU A 16 5.65 15.32 21.74
N PRO A 17 6.13 16.52 22.14
CA PRO A 17 5.40 17.41 23.03
C PRO A 17 4.05 17.84 22.43
N TYR A 18 3.04 18.03 23.28
CA TYR A 18 1.68 18.39 22.87
C TYR A 18 1.02 19.36 23.85
N SER A 19 -0.01 20.06 23.40
CA SER A 19 -0.79 21.00 24.21
C SER A 19 -2.03 20.30 24.79
N TYR A 20 -2.09 20.13 26.12
CA TYR A 20 -3.27 19.55 26.76
C TYR A 20 -4.58 20.34 26.50
N PRO A 21 -4.58 21.69 26.43
CA PRO A 21 -5.74 22.46 25.98
C PRO A 21 -6.24 22.12 24.56
N GLU A 22 -5.35 21.80 23.62
CA GLU A 22 -5.74 21.36 22.26
C GLU A 22 -6.43 19.99 22.33
N VAL A 23 -5.85 19.04 23.07
CA VAL A 23 -6.43 17.70 23.32
C VAL A 23 -7.83 17.83 23.92
N ARG A 24 -8.00 18.66 24.96
CA ARG A 24 -9.31 18.93 25.58
C ARG A 24 -10.34 19.50 24.61
N ALA A 25 -9.93 20.43 23.75
CA ALA A 25 -10.82 21.00 22.74
C ALA A 25 -11.30 19.93 21.74
N LEU A 26 -10.43 19.00 21.31
CA LEU A 26 -10.83 17.88 20.45
C LEU A 26 -11.76 16.90 21.16
N MET A 27 -11.46 16.52 22.41
CA MET A 27 -12.31 15.63 23.21
C MET A 27 -13.74 16.18 23.33
N GLU A 28 -13.87 17.46 23.72
CA GLU A 28 -15.14 18.11 23.99
C GLU A 28 -15.94 18.43 22.72
N ALA A 29 -15.27 18.78 21.61
CA ALA A 29 -15.95 19.17 20.37
C ALA A 29 -16.25 18.00 19.40
N LEU A 30 -15.50 16.90 19.49
CA LEU A 30 -15.62 15.75 18.57
C LEU A 30 -16.01 14.43 19.26
N GLY A 31 -16.22 14.44 20.58
CA GLY A 31 -16.61 13.26 21.36
C GLY A 31 -15.51 12.20 21.45
N LEU A 32 -14.24 12.64 21.48
CA LEU A 32 -13.09 11.75 21.41
C LEU A 32 -12.58 11.36 22.80
N ALA A 33 -12.16 10.11 22.95
CA ALA A 33 -11.41 9.64 24.10
C ALA A 33 -10.01 10.28 24.13
N GLU A 34 -9.48 10.48 25.34
CA GLU A 34 -8.22 11.21 25.57
C GLU A 34 -7.02 10.69 24.75
N PRO A 35 -6.75 9.37 24.64
CA PRO A 35 -5.65 8.86 23.80
C PRO A 35 -5.81 9.18 22.32
N VAL A 36 -7.05 9.25 21.82
CA VAL A 36 -7.39 9.52 20.41
C VAL A 36 -7.16 11.00 20.10
N ALA A 37 -7.58 11.88 21.00
CA ALA A 37 -7.30 13.31 20.89
C ALA A 37 -5.80 13.63 21.03
N MET A 38 -5.08 12.96 21.94
CA MET A 38 -3.61 13.04 22.04
C MET A 38 -2.91 12.62 20.75
N THR A 39 -3.36 11.51 20.15
CA THR A 39 -2.85 11.00 18.86
C THR A 39 -2.98 12.06 17.76
N LEU A 40 -4.17 12.66 17.61
CA LEU A 40 -4.44 13.67 16.58
C LEU A 40 -3.58 14.94 16.75
N VAL A 41 -3.50 15.48 17.98
CA VAL A 41 -2.69 16.69 18.28
C VAL A 41 -1.20 16.46 18.01
N ARG A 42 -0.69 15.26 18.33
CA ARG A 42 0.71 14.87 18.06
C ARG A 42 1.00 14.64 16.58
N ARG A 43 0.04 14.11 15.83
CA ARG A 43 0.11 13.99 14.36
C ARG A 43 -0.11 15.32 13.61
N GLY A 44 -0.38 16.41 14.34
CA GLY A 44 -0.46 17.76 13.79
C GLY A 44 -1.87 18.32 13.62
N HIS A 45 -2.91 17.52 13.84
CA HIS A 45 -4.31 17.97 13.80
C HIS A 45 -4.67 18.61 15.14
N ARG A 46 -4.35 19.90 15.30
CA ARG A 46 -4.40 20.61 16.59
C ARG A 46 -5.71 21.35 16.83
N THR A 47 -6.41 21.71 15.75
CA THR A 47 -7.72 22.36 15.78
C THR A 47 -8.85 21.37 15.53
N VAL A 48 -10.05 21.72 15.98
CA VAL A 48 -11.27 20.93 15.80
C VAL A 48 -11.58 20.67 14.33
N ASP A 49 -11.29 21.64 13.44
CA ASP A 49 -11.62 21.53 12.02
C ASP A 49 -10.57 20.71 11.24
N GLU A 50 -9.27 20.83 11.55
CA GLU A 50 -8.24 19.92 11.03
C GLU A 50 -8.50 18.46 11.44
N ALA A 51 -8.82 18.25 12.72
CA ALA A 51 -9.13 16.92 13.25
C ALA A 51 -10.42 16.34 12.65
N ARG A 52 -11.45 17.17 12.43
CA ARG A 52 -12.67 16.76 11.73
C ARG A 52 -12.36 16.37 10.29
N ALA A 53 -11.67 17.22 9.52
CA ALA A 53 -11.32 16.96 8.13
C ALA A 53 -10.52 15.66 7.96
N PHE A 54 -9.56 15.38 8.85
CA PHE A 54 -8.80 14.12 8.84
C PHE A 54 -9.65 12.88 9.19
N LEU A 55 -10.58 13.00 10.16
CA LEU A 55 -11.47 11.92 10.59
C LEU A 55 -12.59 11.62 9.59
N GLU A 56 -13.04 12.63 8.84
CA GLU A 56 -14.05 12.51 7.79
C GLU A 56 -13.43 12.06 6.46
N ALA A 57 -12.25 12.61 6.13
CA ALA A 57 -11.44 12.33 4.92
C ALA A 57 -12.24 12.52 3.62
N THR A 58 -12.63 13.77 3.37
CA THR A 58 -13.48 14.21 2.25
C THR A 58 -12.78 15.16 1.27
N GLU A 59 -11.45 15.26 1.33
CA GLU A 59 -10.67 16.10 0.42
C GLU A 59 -10.66 15.48 -0.99
N VAL A 60 -11.17 16.23 -1.98
CA VAL A 60 -11.14 15.83 -3.39
C VAL A 60 -10.97 17.08 -4.26
N HIS A 61 -10.01 17.07 -5.18
CA HIS A 61 -9.67 18.19 -6.08
C HIS A 61 -10.19 17.94 -7.50
N ASP A 62 -10.47 19.00 -8.26
CA ASP A 62 -11.08 18.89 -9.61
C ASP A 62 -10.06 18.33 -10.62
N PRO A 63 -10.36 17.27 -11.40
CA PRO A 63 -9.50 16.80 -12.49
C PRO A 63 -8.93 17.89 -13.40
N PHE A 64 -9.64 19.00 -13.62
CA PHE A 64 -9.18 20.12 -14.47
C PHE A 64 -8.18 21.08 -13.79
N GLU A 65 -7.82 20.86 -12.51
CA GLU A 65 -6.69 21.55 -11.86
C GLU A 65 -5.31 21.01 -12.34
N PHE A 66 -5.28 19.87 -13.03
CA PHE A 66 -4.10 19.40 -13.77
C PHE A 66 -3.91 20.24 -15.04
N GLY A 67 -2.74 20.89 -15.18
CA GLY A 67 -2.46 21.86 -16.24
C GLY A 67 -2.56 21.35 -17.70
N SER A 68 -2.61 20.03 -17.92
CA SER A 68 -2.76 19.41 -19.26
C SER A 68 -4.07 18.63 -19.44
N MET A 69 -5.00 18.64 -18.47
CA MET A 69 -6.21 17.79 -18.54
C MET A 69 -7.12 18.14 -19.73
N GLU A 70 -7.29 19.43 -20.03
CA GLU A 70 -8.08 19.87 -21.19
C GLU A 70 -7.51 19.29 -22.49
N GLU A 71 -6.24 19.57 -22.80
CA GLU A 71 -5.55 19.07 -23.99
C GLU A 71 -5.56 17.53 -24.08
N VAL A 72 -5.29 16.84 -22.97
CA VAL A 72 -5.27 15.36 -22.94
C VAL A 72 -6.66 14.79 -23.24
N THR A 73 -7.72 15.36 -22.65
CA THR A 73 -9.08 14.89 -22.91
C THR A 73 -9.57 15.25 -24.32
N GLU A 74 -9.15 16.39 -24.89
CA GLU A 74 -9.44 16.75 -26.28
C GLU A 74 -8.77 15.78 -27.28
N ARG A 75 -7.46 15.52 -27.13
CA ARG A 75 -6.71 14.59 -27.99
C ARG A 75 -7.25 13.15 -27.93
N ILE A 76 -7.65 12.69 -26.75
CA ILE A 76 -8.33 11.39 -26.59
C ILE A 76 -9.69 11.38 -27.31
N ARG A 77 -10.49 12.44 -27.16
CA ARG A 77 -11.80 12.55 -27.86
C ARG A 77 -11.62 12.60 -29.37
N ASP A 78 -10.61 13.30 -29.88
CA ASP A 78 -10.25 13.30 -31.31
C ASP A 78 -9.88 11.90 -31.81
N ALA A 79 -9.00 11.19 -31.09
CA ALA A 79 -8.60 9.84 -31.47
C ALA A 79 -9.79 8.88 -31.59
N ILE A 80 -10.77 9.00 -30.70
CA ILE A 80 -12.02 8.22 -30.74
C ILE A 80 -12.88 8.64 -31.95
N VAL A 81 -13.07 9.94 -32.19
CA VAL A 81 -13.86 10.45 -33.33
C VAL A 81 -13.27 10.04 -34.68
N HIS A 82 -11.94 10.03 -34.80
CA HIS A 82 -11.23 9.61 -36.01
C HIS A 82 -11.00 8.08 -36.10
N GLY A 83 -11.49 7.29 -35.12
CA GLY A 83 -11.36 5.83 -35.12
C GLY A 83 -9.91 5.33 -35.02
N ARG A 84 -9.01 6.12 -34.44
CA ARG A 84 -7.60 5.76 -34.25
C ARG A 84 -7.47 4.68 -33.17
N THR A 85 -6.60 3.70 -33.38
CA THR A 85 -6.28 2.68 -32.37
C THR A 85 -5.58 3.35 -31.18
N ILE A 86 -6.12 3.19 -29.98
CA ILE A 86 -5.52 3.72 -28.74
C ILE A 86 -4.90 2.58 -27.94
N THR A 87 -3.58 2.56 -27.80
CA THR A 87 -2.90 1.54 -26.98
C THR A 87 -2.49 2.14 -25.66
N VAL A 88 -2.93 1.54 -24.55
CA VAL A 88 -2.47 1.91 -23.21
C VAL A 88 -1.19 1.12 -22.89
N HIS A 89 -0.08 1.80 -22.65
CA HIS A 89 1.21 1.19 -22.28
C HIS A 89 1.45 1.38 -20.79
N GLY A 90 1.36 0.29 -20.02
CA GLY A 90 1.48 0.31 -18.55
C GLY A 90 2.66 -0.47 -18.01
N ASP A 91 3.03 -0.25 -16.74
CA ASP A 91 4.00 -1.11 -16.05
C ASP A 91 3.37 -2.41 -15.50
N TYR A 92 4.21 -3.37 -15.12
CA TYR A 92 3.85 -4.74 -14.70
C TYR A 92 3.45 -4.87 -13.21
N ASP A 93 3.52 -3.76 -12.49
CA ASP A 93 3.29 -3.60 -11.05
C ASP A 93 1.79 -3.40 -10.74
N CYS A 94 1.39 -3.27 -9.46
CA CYS A 94 0.01 -3.11 -9.04
C CYS A 94 -0.56 -1.75 -9.45
N ASP A 95 0.27 -0.70 -9.48
CA ASP A 95 -0.17 0.62 -9.92
C ASP A 95 -0.31 0.67 -11.46
N GLY A 96 0.72 0.25 -12.21
CA GLY A 96 0.67 0.07 -13.67
C GLY A 96 -0.46 -0.83 -14.16
N VAL A 97 -0.73 -1.94 -13.47
CA VAL A 97 -1.88 -2.83 -13.76
C VAL A 97 -3.23 -2.13 -13.53
N CYS A 98 -3.39 -1.42 -12.42
CA CYS A 98 -4.66 -0.80 -12.06
C CYS A 98 -4.95 0.44 -12.91
N SER A 99 -3.96 1.31 -13.10
CA SER A 99 -4.03 2.49 -13.97
C SER A 99 -4.37 2.10 -15.41
N THR A 100 -3.68 1.09 -15.96
CA THR A 100 -4.00 0.52 -17.28
C THR A 100 -5.44 0.00 -17.34
N ALA A 101 -5.89 -0.74 -16.33
CA ALA A 101 -7.26 -1.26 -16.29
C ALA A 101 -8.31 -0.14 -16.26
N ILE A 102 -8.08 0.96 -15.50
CA ILE A 102 -8.97 2.13 -15.49
C ILE A 102 -9.02 2.77 -16.87
N LEU A 103 -7.87 3.08 -17.48
CA LEU A 103 -7.82 3.78 -18.77
C LEU A 103 -8.43 2.94 -19.90
N VAL A 104 -8.07 1.65 -20.00
CA VAL A 104 -8.65 0.73 -21.00
C VAL A 104 -10.16 0.60 -20.82
N ARG A 105 -10.66 0.51 -19.57
CA ARG A 105 -12.10 0.46 -19.30
C ARG A 105 -12.80 1.76 -19.74
N ALA A 106 -12.24 2.91 -19.36
CA ALA A 106 -12.83 4.21 -19.66
C ALA A 106 -12.88 4.51 -21.16
N LEU A 107 -11.77 4.28 -21.86
CA LEU A 107 -11.68 4.45 -23.33
C LEU A 107 -12.67 3.54 -24.05
N ARG A 108 -12.79 2.27 -23.64
CA ARG A 108 -13.77 1.34 -24.22
C ARG A 108 -15.22 1.71 -23.90
N GLU A 109 -15.52 2.29 -22.73
CA GLU A 109 -16.84 2.83 -22.41
C GLU A 109 -17.21 4.03 -23.31
N MET A 110 -16.22 4.85 -23.71
CA MET A 110 -16.39 5.89 -24.74
C MET A 110 -16.48 5.35 -26.18
N GLY A 111 -16.34 4.05 -26.40
CA GLY A 111 -16.39 3.42 -27.72
C GLY A 111 -15.05 3.39 -28.48
N ALA A 112 -13.91 3.64 -27.81
CA ALA A 112 -12.59 3.58 -28.44
C ALA A 112 -12.21 2.18 -28.93
N SER A 113 -11.51 2.10 -30.07
CA SER A 113 -10.75 0.91 -30.47
C SER A 113 -9.46 0.84 -29.63
N CYS A 114 -9.57 0.32 -28.41
CA CYS A 114 -8.49 0.36 -27.42
C CYS A 114 -7.98 -1.02 -27.00
N ASP A 115 -6.66 -1.21 -27.07
CA ASP A 115 -5.90 -2.35 -26.53
C ASP A 115 -4.87 -1.90 -25.49
N TRP A 116 -4.04 -2.83 -24.99
CA TRP A 116 -2.98 -2.52 -24.04
C TRP A 116 -1.68 -3.26 -24.35
N TYR A 117 -0.60 -2.78 -23.74
CA TYR A 117 0.68 -3.44 -23.68
C TYR A 117 1.29 -3.21 -22.28
N VAL A 118 1.93 -4.25 -21.76
CA VAL A 118 2.67 -4.24 -20.50
C VAL A 118 3.99 -4.98 -20.79
N PRO A 119 5.17 -4.41 -20.48
CA PRO A 119 6.45 -5.00 -20.83
C PRO A 119 6.81 -6.17 -19.90
N ASP A 120 7.63 -7.10 -20.39
CA ASP A 120 8.25 -8.12 -19.54
C ASP A 120 9.45 -7.54 -18.78
N ARG A 121 9.39 -7.50 -17.44
CA ARG A 121 10.46 -6.95 -16.59
C ARG A 121 11.84 -7.59 -16.81
N LEU A 122 11.89 -8.86 -17.22
CA LEU A 122 13.12 -9.62 -17.42
C LEU A 122 13.61 -9.56 -18.87
N GLY A 123 12.69 -9.44 -19.84
CA GLY A 123 13.01 -9.42 -21.27
C GLY A 123 13.06 -8.04 -21.93
N ASP A 124 12.09 -7.18 -21.64
CA ASP A 124 11.91 -5.85 -22.26
C ASP A 124 12.52 -4.70 -21.46
N GLY A 125 12.66 -4.87 -20.13
CA GLY A 125 13.15 -3.84 -19.21
C GLY A 125 12.01 -3.17 -18.41
N TYR A 126 12.14 -1.87 -18.16
CA TYR A 126 11.18 -1.05 -17.41
C TYR A 126 10.75 0.18 -18.22
N GLY A 127 9.50 0.59 -18.07
CA GLY A 127 8.93 1.76 -18.76
C GLY A 127 8.72 1.57 -20.26
N LEU A 128 8.76 2.67 -21.02
CA LEU A 128 8.73 2.64 -22.48
C LEU A 128 10.16 2.44 -23.01
N THR A 129 10.34 1.50 -23.94
CA THR A 129 11.65 1.19 -24.56
C THR A 129 11.55 1.23 -26.09
N ILE A 130 12.65 1.44 -26.81
CA ILE A 130 12.67 1.49 -28.29
C ILE A 130 12.06 0.22 -28.92
N GLY A 131 12.39 -0.97 -28.42
CA GLY A 131 11.77 -2.22 -28.89
C GLY A 131 10.27 -2.30 -28.57
N GLY A 132 9.82 -1.68 -27.47
CA GLY A 132 8.40 -1.46 -27.19
C GLY A 132 7.74 -0.57 -28.24
N VAL A 133 8.35 0.57 -28.55
CA VAL A 133 7.89 1.54 -29.56
C VAL A 133 7.77 0.89 -30.95
N GLU A 134 8.76 0.11 -31.38
CA GLU A 134 8.73 -0.63 -32.65
C GLU A 134 7.54 -1.61 -32.71
N ARG A 135 7.27 -2.34 -31.62
CA ARG A 135 6.14 -3.27 -31.51
C ARG A 135 4.79 -2.57 -31.48
N LEU A 136 4.70 -1.38 -30.87
CA LEU A 136 3.48 -0.56 -30.86
C LEU A 136 3.19 0.01 -32.25
N ALA A 137 4.19 0.57 -32.93
CA ALA A 137 4.07 1.00 -34.33
C ALA A 137 3.63 -0.15 -35.25
N ALA A 138 4.20 -1.35 -35.07
CA ALA A 138 3.84 -2.54 -35.85
C ALA A 138 2.41 -3.07 -35.59
N ARG A 139 1.77 -2.69 -34.47
CA ARG A 139 0.34 -2.97 -34.20
C ARG A 139 -0.61 -1.98 -34.89
N GLY A 140 -0.09 -0.87 -35.42
CA GLY A 140 -0.93 0.23 -35.94
C GLY A 140 -1.56 1.07 -34.83
N THR A 141 -0.89 1.24 -33.70
CA THR A 141 -1.24 2.23 -32.67
C THR A 141 -1.26 3.63 -33.29
N GLY A 142 -2.35 4.38 -33.12
CA GLY A 142 -2.51 5.76 -33.62
C GLY A 142 -2.49 6.82 -32.52
N LEU A 143 -2.74 6.42 -31.28
CA LEU A 143 -2.48 7.17 -30.05
C LEU A 143 -1.89 6.20 -29.01
N LEU A 144 -0.70 6.51 -28.53
CA LEU A 144 -0.06 5.84 -27.39
C LEU A 144 -0.36 6.64 -26.13
N LEU A 145 -1.00 6.00 -25.15
CA LEU A 145 -1.28 6.58 -23.83
C LEU A 145 -0.48 5.79 -22.80
N THR A 146 0.52 6.39 -22.15
CA THR A 146 1.23 5.68 -21.08
C THR A 146 0.43 5.70 -19.78
N ALA A 147 0.67 4.72 -18.94
CA ALA A 147 0.17 4.62 -17.57
C ALA A 147 1.33 4.18 -16.67
N ASP A 148 1.56 4.87 -15.55
CA ASP A 148 2.58 4.52 -14.56
C ASP A 148 4.03 4.50 -15.10
N CYS A 149 4.28 5.14 -16.24
CA CYS A 149 5.60 5.25 -16.84
C CYS A 149 5.65 6.31 -17.95
N GLY A 150 6.87 6.66 -18.37
CA GLY A 150 7.14 7.50 -19.53
C GLY A 150 7.70 8.89 -19.20
N ILE A 151 7.61 9.38 -17.96
CA ILE A 151 8.07 10.73 -17.59
C ILE A 151 9.58 10.96 -17.73
N THR A 152 10.36 9.87 -17.82
CA THR A 152 11.81 9.86 -18.09
C THR A 152 12.16 9.34 -19.50
N SER A 153 11.19 8.84 -20.27
CA SER A 153 11.39 8.17 -21.57
C SER A 153 11.38 9.15 -22.76
N ALA A 154 12.06 10.30 -22.62
CA ALA A 154 11.99 11.39 -23.60
C ALA A 154 12.51 10.98 -25.01
N GLY A 155 13.52 10.10 -25.07
CA GLY A 155 14.05 9.57 -26.33
C GLY A 155 13.09 8.60 -27.02
N GLU A 156 12.42 7.75 -26.24
CA GLU A 156 11.47 6.76 -26.72
C GLU A 156 10.15 7.40 -27.15
N VAL A 157 9.69 8.45 -26.45
CA VAL A 157 8.55 9.27 -26.89
C VAL A 157 8.87 10.00 -28.20
N ALA A 158 10.09 10.52 -28.37
CA ALA A 158 10.52 11.09 -29.64
C ALA A 158 10.56 10.04 -30.76
N ALA A 159 11.03 8.82 -30.47
CA ALA A 159 10.99 7.69 -31.42
C ALA A 159 9.55 7.27 -31.78
N ALA A 160 8.64 7.25 -30.81
CA ALA A 160 7.23 6.95 -31.02
C ALA A 160 6.54 7.98 -31.92
N ARG A 161 6.80 9.28 -31.69
CA ARG A 161 6.35 10.36 -32.56
C ARG A 161 6.96 10.28 -33.95
N ALA A 162 8.24 9.91 -34.08
CA ALA A 162 8.89 9.70 -35.37
C ALA A 162 8.34 8.48 -36.14
N ALA A 163 7.85 7.46 -35.42
CA ALA A 163 7.12 6.32 -35.99
C ALA A 163 5.65 6.65 -36.40
N GLY A 164 5.21 7.89 -36.21
CA GLY A 164 3.89 8.38 -36.63
C GLY A 164 2.78 8.23 -35.58
N MET A 165 3.11 7.84 -34.34
CA MET A 165 2.14 7.77 -33.25
C MET A 165 1.94 9.15 -32.60
N GLU A 166 0.71 9.53 -32.29
CA GLU A 166 0.49 10.53 -31.24
C GLU A 166 0.83 9.89 -29.89
N VAL A 167 1.38 10.67 -28.94
CA VAL A 167 1.76 10.19 -27.61
C VAL A 167 1.21 11.13 -26.55
N ILE A 168 0.71 10.57 -25.46
CA ILE A 168 0.36 11.25 -24.21
C ILE A 168 0.99 10.44 -23.07
N VAL A 169 1.64 11.11 -22.12
CA VAL A 169 2.20 10.45 -20.93
C VAL A 169 1.29 10.67 -19.73
N THR A 170 0.94 9.60 -19.01
CA THR A 170 0.32 9.68 -17.67
C THR A 170 1.14 8.89 -16.67
N ASP A 171 1.65 9.57 -15.66
CA ASP A 171 2.72 9.08 -14.77
C ASP A 171 2.70 9.88 -13.45
N HIS A 172 3.45 9.42 -12.46
CA HIS A 172 3.61 10.06 -11.15
C HIS A 172 5.06 10.03 -10.60
N HIS A 173 5.97 9.33 -11.29
CA HIS A 173 7.38 9.16 -10.89
C HIS A 173 8.15 10.49 -10.83
N GLU A 174 9.31 10.52 -10.16
CA GLU A 174 10.13 11.74 -10.11
C GLU A 174 10.56 12.18 -11.53
N PRO A 175 10.20 13.40 -11.99
CA PRO A 175 10.51 13.83 -13.35
C PRO A 175 12.02 14.02 -13.58
N GLY A 176 12.49 13.62 -14.77
CA GLY A 176 13.90 13.81 -15.16
C GLY A 176 14.23 15.24 -15.61
N GLU A 177 15.52 15.56 -15.73
CA GLU A 177 15.99 16.85 -16.27
C GLU A 177 15.48 17.14 -17.69
N LEU A 178 15.32 16.08 -18.50
CA LEU A 178 14.75 16.13 -19.84
C LEU A 178 13.36 15.47 -19.83
N LEU A 179 12.32 16.29 -19.92
CA LEU A 179 10.94 15.82 -20.05
C LEU A 179 10.62 15.38 -21.50
N PRO A 180 9.69 14.45 -21.72
CA PRO A 180 9.22 14.10 -23.05
C PRO A 180 8.47 15.26 -23.72
N ASP A 181 8.78 15.53 -25.00
CA ASP A 181 7.96 16.41 -25.84
C ASP A 181 6.64 15.71 -26.20
N CYS A 182 5.64 15.85 -25.35
CA CYS A 182 4.23 15.47 -25.55
C CYS A 182 3.37 16.07 -24.41
N PRO A 183 2.03 15.97 -24.44
CA PRO A 183 1.18 16.31 -23.30
C PRO A 183 1.49 15.38 -22.11
N LEU A 184 1.80 15.97 -20.95
CA LEU A 184 2.17 15.26 -19.72
C LEU A 184 1.08 15.43 -18.67
N LEU A 185 0.35 14.37 -18.35
CA LEU A 185 -0.57 14.36 -17.21
C LEU A 185 0.17 13.84 -15.97
N HIS A 186 0.73 14.78 -15.20
CA HIS A 186 1.59 14.49 -14.06
C HIS A 186 1.30 15.44 -12.89
N PRO A 187 1.12 14.96 -11.64
CA PRO A 187 0.74 15.82 -10.53
C PRO A 187 1.83 16.87 -10.24
N ARG A 188 3.08 16.43 -10.04
CA ARG A 188 4.23 17.31 -9.72
C ARG A 188 4.66 18.29 -10.83
N LEU A 189 4.11 18.20 -12.05
CA LEU A 189 4.41 19.15 -13.15
C LEU A 189 3.33 20.24 -13.31
N SER A 190 2.37 20.31 -12.40
CA SER A 190 1.25 21.26 -12.46
C SER A 190 0.95 21.87 -11.10
N SER A 191 -0.02 22.79 -11.04
CA SER A 191 -0.54 23.35 -9.79
C SER A 191 -1.50 22.41 -9.04
N TYR A 192 -1.52 21.11 -9.37
CA TYR A 192 -2.47 20.17 -8.78
C TYR A 192 -2.28 20.05 -7.26
N PRO A 193 -3.34 20.19 -6.43
CA PRO A 193 -3.16 20.26 -4.97
C PRO A 193 -2.58 18.98 -4.35
N CYS A 194 -2.84 17.80 -4.93
CA CYS A 194 -2.26 16.52 -4.48
C CYS A 194 -1.05 16.12 -5.33
N GLY A 195 0.12 16.64 -4.98
CA GLY A 195 1.40 16.31 -5.65
C GLY A 195 1.85 14.84 -5.54
N GLU A 196 1.19 14.04 -4.68
CA GLU A 196 1.56 12.67 -4.30
C GLU A 196 0.53 11.62 -4.75
N LEU A 197 -0.27 11.88 -5.80
CA LEU A 197 -1.13 10.83 -6.36
C LEU A 197 -0.29 9.67 -6.92
N CYS A 198 -0.78 8.43 -6.75
CA CYS A 198 -0.30 7.27 -7.48
C CYS A 198 -0.79 7.30 -8.94
N ALA A 199 -0.19 6.54 -9.86
CA ALA A 199 -0.56 6.55 -11.27
C ALA A 199 -2.03 6.12 -11.52
N THR A 200 -2.58 5.19 -10.74
CA THR A 200 -4.01 4.83 -10.74
C THR A 200 -4.88 5.97 -10.24
N GLY A 201 -4.37 6.81 -9.34
CA GLY A 201 -5.01 8.07 -8.94
C GLY A 201 -5.08 9.06 -10.12
N VAL A 202 -3.99 9.25 -10.86
CA VAL A 202 -3.94 10.07 -12.08
C VAL A 202 -4.89 9.51 -13.16
N ALA A 203 -4.87 8.21 -13.39
CA ALA A 203 -5.76 7.51 -14.32
C ALA A 203 -7.24 7.64 -13.93
N TYR A 204 -7.56 7.58 -12.63
CA TYR A 204 -8.91 7.83 -12.10
C TYR A 204 -9.36 9.28 -12.35
N LYS A 205 -8.46 10.26 -12.19
CA LYS A 205 -8.76 11.67 -12.49
C LYS A 205 -9.03 11.88 -13.98
N LEU A 206 -8.23 11.29 -14.87
CA LEU A 206 -8.49 11.30 -16.31
C LEU A 206 -9.81 10.60 -16.66
N SER A 207 -10.10 9.44 -16.06
CA SER A 207 -11.39 8.74 -16.21
C SER A 207 -12.57 9.62 -15.77
N ALA A 208 -12.44 10.35 -14.66
CA ALA A 208 -13.46 11.29 -14.17
C ALA A 208 -13.64 12.51 -15.10
N ALA A 209 -12.59 13.03 -15.73
CA ALA A 209 -12.68 14.10 -16.73
C ALA A 209 -13.27 13.61 -18.08
N LEU A 210 -13.08 12.34 -18.42
CA LEU A 210 -13.60 11.72 -19.64
C LEU A 210 -15.08 11.33 -19.54
N LEU A 211 -15.46 10.61 -18.46
CA LEU A 211 -16.78 9.99 -18.25
C LEU A 211 -17.66 10.68 -17.21
N GLY A 212 -17.11 11.58 -16.39
CA GLY A 212 -17.77 12.13 -15.21
C GLY A 212 -17.55 11.28 -13.95
N ALA A 213 -17.46 11.96 -12.79
CA ALA A 213 -17.05 11.35 -11.53
C ALA A 213 -17.93 10.15 -11.08
N GLU A 214 -19.25 10.16 -11.36
CA GLU A 214 -20.15 9.05 -11.01
C GLU A 214 -19.79 7.75 -11.77
N ARG A 215 -19.31 7.85 -13.01
CA ARG A 215 -18.89 6.69 -13.83
C ARG A 215 -17.45 6.24 -13.54
N ALA A 216 -16.61 7.14 -13.05
CA ALA A 216 -15.26 6.82 -12.58
C ALA A 216 -15.27 6.15 -11.18
N ALA A 217 -16.24 6.49 -10.32
CA ALA A 217 -16.34 5.99 -8.95
C ALA A 217 -16.46 4.45 -8.83
N ASP A 218 -16.92 3.75 -9.88
CA ASP A 218 -16.92 2.28 -9.93
C ASP A 218 -15.49 1.68 -9.87
N ASP A 219 -14.42 2.44 -10.16
CA ASP A 219 -13.00 1.99 -10.08
C ASP A 219 -12.24 2.42 -8.82
N LEU A 220 -12.90 3.02 -7.82
CA LEU A 220 -12.23 3.37 -6.57
C LEU A 220 -11.67 2.14 -5.82
N ASP A 221 -12.17 0.93 -6.09
CA ASP A 221 -11.59 -0.32 -5.58
C ASP A 221 -10.17 -0.58 -6.12
N LEU A 222 -9.90 -0.22 -7.38
CA LEU A 222 -8.57 -0.27 -7.99
C LEU A 222 -7.68 0.85 -7.45
N VAL A 223 -8.20 2.07 -7.31
CA VAL A 223 -7.45 3.20 -6.72
C VAL A 223 -6.96 2.85 -5.31
N ALA A 224 -7.85 2.35 -4.44
CA ALA A 224 -7.46 1.97 -3.09
C ALA A 224 -6.39 0.86 -3.07
N LEU A 225 -6.54 -0.16 -3.93
CA LEU A 225 -5.57 -1.25 -4.03
C LEU A 225 -4.19 -0.76 -4.49
N ALA A 226 -4.14 0.09 -5.51
CA ALA A 226 -2.91 0.63 -6.08
C ALA A 226 -2.18 1.58 -5.12
N THR A 227 -2.84 2.63 -4.62
CA THR A 227 -2.23 3.63 -3.71
C THR A 227 -1.66 2.99 -2.44
N VAL A 228 -2.28 1.90 -1.96
CA VAL A 228 -1.79 1.15 -0.78
C VAL A 228 -0.68 0.16 -1.15
N ALA A 229 -0.70 -0.45 -2.34
CA ALA A 229 0.34 -1.38 -2.80
C ALA A 229 1.65 -0.66 -3.17
N ASP A 230 1.57 0.56 -3.69
CA ASP A 230 2.72 1.43 -4.02
C ASP A 230 3.25 2.25 -2.82
N LEU A 231 2.66 2.08 -1.63
CA LEU A 231 3.11 2.73 -0.39
C LEU A 231 3.02 4.27 -0.44
N VAL A 232 2.10 4.82 -1.23
CA VAL A 232 1.89 6.27 -1.37
C VAL A 232 1.33 6.90 -0.08
N PRO A 233 1.71 8.15 0.28
CA PRO A 233 1.24 8.79 1.51
C PRO A 233 -0.29 8.92 1.63
N LEU A 234 -0.87 8.27 2.64
CA LEU A 234 -2.30 8.27 2.95
C LEU A 234 -2.74 9.52 3.73
N GLN A 235 -2.49 10.68 3.12
CA GLN A 235 -2.89 12.01 3.59
C GLN A 235 -3.77 12.70 2.52
N GLY A 236 -4.43 13.79 2.90
CA GLY A 236 -5.27 14.62 2.01
C GLY A 236 -6.20 13.80 1.10
N GLU A 237 -6.17 14.09 -0.19
CA GLU A 237 -6.93 13.38 -1.21
C GLU A 237 -6.64 11.87 -1.29
N ASN A 238 -5.38 11.41 -1.22
CA ASN A 238 -5.07 9.97 -1.20
C ASN A 238 -5.83 9.25 -0.09
N ARG A 239 -5.91 9.86 1.10
CA ARG A 239 -6.66 9.32 2.24
C ARG A 239 -8.15 9.21 1.94
N ALA A 240 -8.73 10.21 1.26
CA ALA A 240 -10.14 10.22 0.87
C ALA A 240 -10.44 9.14 -0.20
N LEU A 241 -9.61 9.06 -1.25
CA LEU A 241 -9.74 8.09 -2.34
C LEU A 241 -9.59 6.65 -1.81
N VAL A 242 -8.58 6.35 -1.00
CA VAL A 242 -8.38 5.00 -0.41
C VAL A 242 -9.52 4.63 0.54
N ARG A 243 -10.03 5.57 1.34
CA ARG A 243 -11.15 5.33 2.25
C ARG A 243 -12.47 5.06 1.51
N ALA A 244 -12.76 5.83 0.45
CA ALA A 244 -13.90 5.59 -0.42
C ALA A 244 -13.76 4.26 -1.17
N GLY A 245 -12.57 3.98 -1.69
CA GLY A 245 -12.23 2.78 -2.44
C GLY A 245 -12.27 1.49 -1.63
N LEU A 246 -11.84 1.49 -0.36
CA LEU A 246 -12.11 0.39 0.59
C LEU A 246 -13.63 0.13 0.72
N GLY A 247 -14.45 1.19 0.69
CA GLY A 247 -15.92 1.09 0.67
C GLY A 247 -16.49 0.49 -0.62
N VAL A 248 -15.81 0.61 -1.76
CA VAL A 248 -16.17 -0.03 -3.04
C VAL A 248 -15.65 -1.47 -3.10
N ALA A 249 -14.39 -1.68 -2.72
CA ALA A 249 -13.72 -2.99 -2.68
C ALA A 249 -14.48 -4.01 -1.80
N ARG A 250 -14.98 -3.57 -0.63
CA ARG A 250 -15.81 -4.38 0.28
C ARG A 250 -17.14 -4.86 -0.32
N GLN A 251 -17.60 -4.25 -1.41
CA GLN A 251 -18.79 -4.71 -2.15
C GLN A 251 -18.47 -5.78 -3.20
N ALA A 252 -17.19 -6.00 -3.52
CA ALA A 252 -16.67 -7.05 -4.40
C ALA A 252 -17.42 -7.19 -5.75
N ARG A 253 -17.76 -6.06 -6.38
CA ARG A 253 -18.51 -6.03 -7.65
C ARG A 253 -17.71 -6.60 -8.83
N ARG A 254 -16.39 -6.35 -8.84
CA ARG A 254 -15.45 -6.77 -9.89
C ARG A 254 -15.09 -8.26 -9.78
N PRO A 255 -15.25 -9.08 -10.84
CA PRO A 255 -14.91 -10.51 -10.81
C PRO A 255 -13.46 -10.78 -10.40
N GLY A 256 -12.51 -10.00 -10.91
CA GLY A 256 -11.10 -10.13 -10.55
C GLY A 256 -10.81 -9.93 -9.07
N LEU A 257 -11.42 -8.91 -8.45
CA LEU A 257 -11.25 -8.64 -7.01
C LEU A 257 -11.87 -9.76 -6.16
N ARG A 258 -13.05 -10.30 -6.53
CA ARG A 258 -13.62 -11.50 -5.88
C ARG A 258 -12.66 -12.68 -5.93
N ALA A 259 -12.13 -12.96 -7.12
CA ALA A 259 -11.25 -14.09 -7.36
C ALA A 259 -9.94 -13.96 -6.55
N LEU A 260 -9.34 -12.76 -6.51
CA LEU A 260 -8.16 -12.47 -5.68
C LEU A 260 -8.45 -12.63 -4.19
N CYS A 261 -9.58 -12.12 -3.67
CA CYS A 261 -9.95 -12.29 -2.27
C CYS A 261 -10.12 -13.77 -1.89
N ALA A 262 -10.75 -14.56 -2.77
CA ALA A 262 -10.97 -15.99 -2.56
C ALA A 262 -9.63 -16.77 -2.48
N VAL A 263 -8.70 -16.57 -3.42
CA VAL A 263 -7.36 -17.22 -3.35
C VAL A 263 -6.46 -16.62 -2.25
N ALA A 264 -6.75 -15.39 -1.80
CA ALA A 264 -6.09 -14.77 -0.67
C ALA A 264 -6.56 -15.29 0.70
N GLY A 265 -7.72 -15.96 0.77
CA GLY A 265 -8.34 -16.38 2.03
C GLY A 265 -8.97 -15.22 2.80
N VAL A 266 -9.43 -14.18 2.09
CA VAL A 266 -9.95 -12.93 2.67
C VAL A 266 -11.44 -12.79 2.37
N GLY A 267 -12.24 -12.47 3.39
CA GLY A 267 -13.64 -12.06 3.22
C GLY A 267 -13.69 -10.62 2.71
N PRO A 268 -14.21 -10.34 1.49
CA PRO A 268 -14.16 -9.00 0.90
C PRO A 268 -14.77 -7.93 1.81
N GLU A 269 -15.84 -8.26 2.53
CA GLU A 269 -16.56 -7.38 3.44
C GLU A 269 -15.70 -6.85 4.61
N ARG A 270 -14.57 -7.49 4.90
CA ARG A 270 -13.62 -7.13 5.96
C ARG A 270 -12.32 -6.47 5.47
N LEU A 271 -12.12 -6.33 4.15
CA LEU A 271 -10.88 -5.81 3.56
C LEU A 271 -10.38 -4.53 4.25
N ASP A 272 -9.11 -4.53 4.66
CA ASP A 272 -8.40 -3.35 5.16
C ASP A 272 -7.13 -3.06 4.32
N GLU A 273 -6.46 -1.95 4.64
CA GLU A 273 -5.15 -1.58 4.10
C GLU A 273 -4.09 -2.70 4.16
N GLY A 274 -4.14 -3.56 5.17
CA GLY A 274 -3.20 -4.68 5.33
C GLY A 274 -3.51 -5.85 4.38
N ASP A 275 -4.79 -6.11 4.11
CA ASP A 275 -5.20 -7.04 3.06
C ASP A 275 -4.78 -6.56 1.67
N LEU A 276 -4.95 -5.26 1.38
CA LEU A 276 -4.47 -4.65 0.13
C LEU A 276 -2.94 -4.81 0.00
N ALA A 277 -2.18 -4.30 0.98
CA ALA A 277 -0.70 -4.26 0.96
C ALA A 277 -0.02 -5.64 1.03
N PHE A 278 -0.54 -6.57 1.84
CA PHE A 278 0.17 -7.83 2.17
C PHE A 278 -0.47 -9.11 1.60
N ARG A 279 -1.71 -9.03 1.10
CA ARG A 279 -2.42 -10.20 0.52
C ARG A 279 -2.81 -10.03 -0.95
N LEU A 280 -3.31 -8.86 -1.37
CA LEU A 280 -3.82 -8.66 -2.74
C LEU A 280 -2.74 -8.11 -3.69
N GLY A 281 -2.18 -6.93 -3.43
CA GLY A 281 -1.11 -6.32 -4.24
C GLY A 281 0.09 -7.27 -4.48
N PRO A 282 0.58 -8.02 -3.47
CA PRO A 282 1.65 -9.00 -3.64
C PRO A 282 1.34 -10.20 -4.54
N ARG A 283 0.09 -10.42 -4.96
CA ARG A 283 -0.27 -11.42 -5.97
C ARG A 283 -0.16 -10.86 -7.39
N ILE A 284 -0.57 -9.61 -7.59
CA ILE A 284 -0.38 -8.88 -8.85
C ILE A 284 1.13 -8.68 -9.09
N ASN A 285 1.84 -8.12 -8.10
CA ASN A 285 3.29 -7.88 -8.12
C ASN A 285 4.16 -9.14 -8.19
N ALA A 286 3.55 -10.34 -8.20
CA ALA A 286 4.27 -11.59 -8.42
C ALA A 286 4.36 -11.95 -9.91
N ALA A 287 3.35 -11.63 -10.72
CA ALA A 287 3.37 -11.93 -12.16
C ALA A 287 4.47 -11.16 -12.88
N GLY A 288 4.50 -9.83 -12.77
CA GLY A 288 5.54 -8.96 -13.33
C GLY A 288 6.98 -9.19 -12.84
N ARG A 289 7.23 -10.25 -12.06
CA ARG A 289 8.56 -10.67 -11.59
C ARG A 289 8.97 -12.07 -12.06
N LEU A 290 8.05 -12.84 -12.66
CA LEU A 290 8.23 -14.28 -12.92
C LEU A 290 7.45 -14.84 -14.14
N TYR A 291 6.36 -14.20 -14.58
CA TYR A 291 5.40 -14.72 -15.58
C TYR A 291 4.71 -13.59 -16.38
N ARG A 292 3.67 -13.95 -17.15
CA ARG A 292 2.90 -13.11 -18.08
C ARG A 292 2.39 -11.81 -17.42
N ALA A 293 3.03 -10.66 -17.73
CA ALA A 293 2.79 -9.40 -17.03
C ALA A 293 1.37 -8.81 -17.22
N ASP A 294 0.75 -9.02 -18.39
CA ASP A 294 -0.61 -8.59 -18.70
C ASP A 294 -1.73 -9.28 -17.88
N ALA A 295 -1.41 -10.33 -17.13
CA ALA A 295 -2.40 -11.13 -16.40
C ALA A 295 -3.12 -10.34 -15.31
N GLY A 296 -2.45 -9.35 -14.70
CA GLY A 296 -3.09 -8.40 -13.79
C GLY A 296 -4.16 -7.57 -14.49
N VAL A 297 -3.86 -7.02 -15.67
CA VAL A 297 -4.77 -6.17 -16.46
C VAL A 297 -5.97 -6.98 -16.95
N GLU A 298 -5.75 -8.20 -17.47
CA GLU A 298 -6.83 -9.09 -17.89
C GLU A 298 -7.77 -9.45 -16.72
N LEU A 299 -7.23 -9.67 -15.52
CA LEU A 299 -7.99 -9.97 -14.31
C LEU A 299 -8.88 -8.81 -13.84
N MET A 300 -8.42 -7.56 -13.97
CA MET A 300 -9.21 -6.38 -13.57
C MET A 300 -10.26 -5.97 -14.61
N LEU A 301 -10.07 -6.35 -15.87
CA LEU A 301 -10.98 -6.07 -16.99
C LEU A 301 -12.00 -7.18 -17.28
N THR A 302 -11.76 -8.43 -16.87
CA THR A 302 -12.66 -9.55 -17.22
C THR A 302 -14.03 -9.46 -16.53
N ALA A 303 -15.08 -9.68 -17.31
CA ALA A 303 -16.46 -9.84 -16.84
C ALA A 303 -16.83 -11.30 -16.52
N ASP A 304 -15.95 -12.27 -16.86
CA ASP A 304 -16.17 -13.70 -16.61
C ASP A 304 -15.51 -14.14 -15.29
N ASP A 305 -16.33 -14.59 -14.34
CA ASP A 305 -15.89 -15.16 -13.06
C ASP A 305 -15.04 -16.44 -13.21
N GLN A 306 -15.24 -17.25 -14.26
CA GLN A 306 -14.40 -18.44 -14.50
C GLN A 306 -13.00 -18.04 -14.96
N ARG A 307 -12.90 -17.11 -15.93
CA ARG A 307 -11.60 -16.55 -16.34
C ARG A 307 -10.91 -15.81 -15.20
N ALA A 308 -11.65 -15.05 -14.39
CA ALA A 308 -11.12 -14.38 -13.21
C ALA A 308 -10.55 -15.39 -12.19
N ALA A 309 -11.27 -16.45 -11.88
CA ALA A 309 -10.81 -17.52 -10.98
C ALA A 309 -9.56 -18.23 -11.50
N ALA A 310 -9.48 -18.50 -12.80
CA ALA A 310 -8.31 -19.11 -13.43
C ALA A 310 -7.06 -18.22 -13.32
N ILE A 311 -7.16 -16.93 -13.65
CA ILE A 311 -6.03 -16.01 -13.58
C ILE A 311 -5.64 -15.75 -12.11
N ALA A 312 -6.60 -15.58 -11.19
CA ALA A 312 -6.28 -15.39 -9.77
C ALA A 312 -5.55 -16.61 -9.17
N ALA A 313 -5.91 -17.84 -9.58
CA ALA A 313 -5.21 -19.06 -9.18
C ALA A 313 -3.77 -19.12 -9.75
N GLU A 314 -3.55 -18.60 -10.96
CA GLU A 314 -2.22 -18.42 -11.53
C GLU A 314 -1.39 -17.42 -10.71
N LEU A 315 -1.89 -16.19 -10.50
CA LEU A 315 -1.21 -15.16 -9.69
C LEU A 315 -0.88 -15.66 -8.29
N ASP A 316 -1.77 -16.44 -7.67
CA ASP A 316 -1.57 -17.05 -6.36
C ASP A 316 -0.50 -18.16 -6.35
N ARG A 317 -0.41 -18.97 -7.41
CA ARG A 317 0.70 -19.91 -7.63
C ARG A 317 2.03 -19.17 -7.72
N VAL A 318 2.12 -18.15 -8.57
CA VAL A 318 3.34 -17.34 -8.76
C VAL A 318 3.73 -16.65 -7.45
N ASN A 319 2.76 -16.15 -6.69
CA ASN A 319 2.97 -15.55 -5.39
C ASN A 319 3.50 -16.54 -4.33
N ARG A 320 3.08 -17.82 -4.36
CA ARG A 320 3.69 -18.89 -3.54
C ARG A 320 5.14 -19.11 -3.92
N GLU A 321 5.40 -19.40 -5.19
CA GLU A 321 6.76 -19.68 -5.70
C GLU A 321 7.73 -18.55 -5.35
N ARG A 322 7.33 -17.29 -5.56
CA ARG A 322 8.08 -16.11 -5.13
C ARG A 322 8.40 -16.10 -3.64
N ARG A 323 7.45 -16.47 -2.77
CA ARG A 323 7.63 -16.52 -1.30
C ARG A 323 8.50 -17.70 -0.87
N ASP A 324 8.50 -18.79 -1.62
CA ASP A 324 9.38 -19.94 -1.39
C ASP A 324 10.83 -19.62 -1.79
N THR A 325 11.05 -19.02 -2.96
CA THR A 325 12.37 -18.50 -3.37
C THR A 325 12.89 -17.45 -2.38
N GLU A 326 12.04 -16.51 -1.97
CA GLU A 326 12.38 -15.48 -0.97
C GLU A 326 12.80 -16.09 0.38
N ARG A 327 12.10 -17.13 0.86
CA ARG A 327 12.46 -17.84 2.10
C ARG A 327 13.82 -18.54 1.98
N LEU A 328 14.12 -19.15 0.83
CA LEU A 328 15.41 -19.79 0.57
C LEU A 328 16.54 -18.76 0.51
N VAL A 329 16.37 -17.66 -0.22
CA VAL A 329 17.37 -16.58 -0.33
C VAL A 329 17.58 -15.88 1.02
N LEU A 330 16.53 -15.64 1.81
CA LEU A 330 16.67 -15.11 3.17
C LEU A 330 17.47 -16.04 4.10
N SER A 331 17.24 -17.37 4.02
CA SER A 331 18.03 -18.33 4.79
C SER A 331 19.48 -18.38 4.34
N ALA A 332 19.76 -18.28 3.03
CA ALA A 332 21.12 -18.27 2.50
C ALA A 332 21.86 -16.96 2.84
N ALA A 333 21.14 -15.83 2.85
CA ALA A 333 21.71 -14.52 3.19
C ALA A 333 22.09 -14.41 4.67
N GLU A 334 21.28 -14.94 5.60
CA GLU A 334 21.67 -15.01 7.02
C GLU A 334 22.86 -15.96 7.23
N GLN A 335 22.91 -17.10 6.54
CA GLN A 335 24.08 -17.99 6.57
C GLN A 335 25.34 -17.28 6.06
N ALA A 336 25.24 -16.57 4.94
CA ALA A 336 26.33 -15.75 4.40
C ALA A 336 26.77 -14.64 5.39
N ARG A 337 25.81 -14.00 6.09
CA ARG A 337 26.10 -13.01 7.13
C ARG A 337 26.88 -13.62 8.30
N THR A 338 26.51 -14.81 8.76
CA THR A 338 27.25 -15.54 9.82
C THR A 338 28.60 -16.09 9.38
N ALA A 339 28.90 -16.11 8.08
CA ALA A 339 30.18 -16.53 7.51
C ALA A 339 31.15 -15.37 7.24
N LEU A 340 30.74 -14.11 7.48
CA LEU A 340 31.62 -12.95 7.34
C LEU A 340 32.67 -12.88 8.46
N PRO A 341 33.83 -12.23 8.23
CA PRO A 341 34.72 -11.78 9.30
C PRO A 341 33.96 -10.96 10.34
N ALA A 342 34.33 -11.07 11.62
CA ALA A 342 33.59 -10.49 12.74
C ALA A 342 33.42 -8.97 12.63
N GLU A 343 34.41 -8.30 12.06
CA GLU A 343 34.47 -6.86 11.80
C GLU A 343 33.44 -6.42 10.73
N LEU A 344 33.11 -7.31 9.79
CA LEU A 344 32.11 -7.08 8.73
C LEU A 344 30.73 -7.61 9.11
N ALA A 345 30.66 -8.65 9.95
CA ALA A 345 29.41 -9.17 10.52
C ALA A 345 28.78 -8.23 11.55
N SER A 346 29.58 -7.35 12.17
CA SER A 346 29.18 -6.33 13.14
C SER A 346 29.27 -4.89 12.60
N ALA A 347 29.62 -4.71 11.32
CA ALA A 347 29.66 -3.39 10.69
C ALA A 347 28.24 -2.76 10.64
N PRO A 348 28.12 -1.42 10.69
CA PRO A 348 26.85 -0.70 10.60
C PRO A 348 26.23 -0.69 9.19
N ALA A 349 26.57 -1.66 8.35
CA ALA A 349 25.97 -1.98 7.06
C ALA A 349 26.34 -3.40 6.63
N LEU A 350 25.45 -4.07 5.88
CA LEU A 350 25.68 -5.41 5.35
C LEU A 350 25.67 -5.39 3.82
N VAL A 351 26.77 -5.77 3.18
CA VAL A 351 26.72 -6.29 1.81
C VAL A 351 26.74 -7.81 1.89
N LEU A 352 25.88 -8.49 1.13
CA LEU A 352 25.74 -9.95 1.07
C LEU A 352 25.59 -10.39 -0.40
N ALA A 353 26.25 -11.47 -0.78
CA ALA A 353 26.23 -12.00 -2.15
C ALA A 353 26.12 -13.52 -2.16
N GLY A 354 25.49 -14.08 -3.20
CA GLY A 354 25.41 -15.52 -3.39
C GLY A 354 24.93 -15.93 -4.79
N GLU A 355 25.37 -17.11 -5.23
CA GLU A 355 25.00 -17.71 -6.51
C GLU A 355 23.51 -18.10 -6.55
N GLY A 356 22.86 -17.87 -7.69
CA GLY A 356 21.48 -18.29 -7.94
C GLY A 356 20.40 -17.55 -7.14
N TRP A 357 20.75 -16.50 -6.38
CA TRP A 357 19.76 -15.68 -5.68
C TRP A 357 18.95 -14.87 -6.70
N HIS A 358 17.67 -15.22 -6.87
CA HIS A 358 16.85 -14.72 -7.97
C HIS A 358 16.64 -13.18 -7.92
N PRO A 359 17.00 -12.42 -8.97
CA PRO A 359 16.92 -10.95 -8.96
C PRO A 359 15.53 -10.38 -8.64
N GLY A 360 14.45 -11.10 -8.98
CA GLY A 360 13.08 -10.71 -8.63
C GLY A 360 12.76 -10.67 -7.13
N VAL A 361 13.58 -11.30 -6.27
CA VAL A 361 13.39 -11.33 -4.80
C VAL A 361 14.48 -10.65 -3.97
N VAL A 362 15.70 -10.42 -4.49
CA VAL A 362 16.82 -9.91 -3.66
C VAL A 362 16.50 -8.59 -2.96
N GLY A 363 15.78 -7.67 -3.63
CA GLY A 363 15.34 -6.41 -3.03
C GLY A 363 14.30 -6.54 -1.91
N ILE A 364 13.52 -7.62 -1.88
CA ILE A 364 12.54 -7.89 -0.81
C ILE A 364 13.26 -8.52 0.40
N VAL A 365 14.21 -9.41 0.14
CA VAL A 365 15.08 -9.98 1.19
C VAL A 365 15.98 -8.91 1.81
N ALA A 366 16.51 -7.97 1.01
CA ALA A 366 17.24 -6.80 1.49
C ALA A 366 16.38 -5.92 2.41
N SER A 367 15.09 -5.69 2.08
CA SER A 367 14.18 -4.96 2.96
C SER A 367 14.03 -5.65 4.32
N ARG A 368 13.72 -6.96 4.33
CA ARG A 368 13.57 -7.72 5.58
C ARG A 368 14.84 -7.78 6.43
N LEU A 369 16.01 -7.77 5.80
CA LEU A 369 17.30 -7.76 6.52
C LEU A 369 17.61 -6.36 7.08
N ALA A 370 17.31 -5.29 6.35
CA ALA A 370 17.44 -3.93 6.86
C ALA A 370 16.45 -3.65 8.01
N GLU A 371 15.21 -4.14 7.91
CA GLU A 371 14.21 -4.08 8.98
C GLU A 371 14.64 -4.87 10.23
N ARG A 372 15.20 -6.08 10.05
CA ARG A 372 15.63 -6.97 11.14
C ARG A 372 16.86 -6.45 11.88
N HIS A 373 17.92 -6.15 11.13
CA HIS A 373 19.24 -5.81 11.69
C HIS A 373 19.40 -4.30 11.92
N PHE A 374 18.46 -3.49 11.47
CA PHE A 374 18.44 -2.03 11.57
C PHE A 374 19.74 -1.35 11.10
N VAL A 375 20.21 -1.80 9.94
CA VAL A 375 21.38 -1.28 9.21
C VAL A 375 21.06 -1.20 7.71
N PRO A 376 21.79 -0.40 6.90
CA PRO A 376 21.70 -0.47 5.44
C PRO A 376 22.13 -1.86 4.94
N VAL A 377 21.38 -2.44 4.00
CA VAL A 377 21.65 -3.78 3.46
C VAL A 377 21.65 -3.77 1.95
N VAL A 378 22.66 -4.41 1.34
CA VAL A 378 22.77 -4.67 -0.09
C VAL A 378 22.85 -6.17 -0.33
N LEU A 379 21.89 -6.74 -1.05
CA LEU A 379 21.94 -8.14 -1.50
C LEU A 379 22.26 -8.22 -2.98
N ILE A 380 23.15 -9.14 -3.36
CA ILE A 380 23.66 -9.32 -4.72
C ILE A 380 23.43 -10.78 -5.14
N GLY A 381 22.66 -10.98 -6.21
CA GLY A 381 22.49 -12.29 -6.84
C GLY A 381 23.52 -12.48 -7.94
N MET A 382 24.39 -13.47 -7.79
CA MET A 382 25.42 -13.81 -8.77
C MET A 382 24.91 -14.81 -9.81
N ASP A 383 25.23 -14.56 -11.07
CA ASP A 383 25.02 -15.47 -12.19
C ASP A 383 26.26 -16.33 -12.50
N GLY A 384 26.09 -17.34 -13.36
CA GLY A 384 27.14 -18.26 -13.77
C GLY A 384 28.16 -17.66 -14.77
N GLU A 385 28.00 -16.40 -15.18
CA GLU A 385 28.92 -15.68 -16.07
C GLU A 385 29.85 -14.75 -15.28
N GLY A 386 29.74 -14.73 -13.95
CA GLY A 386 30.59 -13.94 -13.06
C GLY A 386 30.09 -12.50 -12.85
N ARG A 387 28.84 -12.20 -13.20
CA ARG A 387 28.19 -10.92 -12.93
C ARG A 387 27.19 -11.04 -11.78
N GLY A 388 26.95 -9.93 -11.10
CA GLY A 388 26.02 -9.82 -9.99
C GLY A 388 25.02 -8.71 -10.24
N ARG A 389 23.73 -8.99 -10.02
CA ARG A 389 22.68 -7.96 -9.94
C ARG A 389 22.21 -7.82 -8.50
N GLY A 390 22.33 -6.61 -7.96
CA GLY A 390 22.07 -6.31 -6.56
C GLY A 390 20.98 -5.28 -6.33
N SER A 391 20.44 -5.28 -5.11
CA SER A 391 19.53 -4.25 -4.63
C SER A 391 19.84 -3.88 -3.18
N GLY A 392 19.93 -2.58 -2.93
CA GLY A 392 20.17 -2.00 -1.61
C GLY A 392 18.90 -1.45 -0.96
N ARG A 393 18.89 -1.41 0.38
CA ARG A 393 17.89 -0.78 1.23
C ARG A 393 18.57 -0.03 2.36
N SER A 394 18.02 1.11 2.74
CA SER A 394 18.58 2.01 3.77
C SER A 394 17.71 2.06 5.02
N ILE A 395 18.33 2.50 6.12
CA ILE A 395 17.64 2.93 7.34
C ILE A 395 17.49 4.47 7.36
N PRO A 396 16.63 5.04 8.23
CA PRO A 396 16.71 6.45 8.58
C PRO A 396 18.14 6.84 8.99
N GLY A 397 18.60 8.02 8.61
CA GLY A 397 19.99 8.47 8.82
C GLY A 397 20.91 8.21 7.62
N PHE A 398 20.95 7.01 7.07
CA PHE A 398 21.87 6.69 5.95
C PHE A 398 21.36 7.11 4.57
N ASP A 399 22.27 7.49 3.68
CA ASP A 399 21.98 7.77 2.27
C ASP A 399 22.59 6.71 1.36
N LEU A 400 21.75 5.83 0.82
CA LEU A 400 22.19 4.71 0.01
C LEU A 400 22.74 5.15 -1.35
N LEU A 401 22.17 6.19 -1.99
CA LEU A 401 22.66 6.64 -3.30
C LEU A 401 24.05 7.28 -3.14
N ALA A 402 24.18 8.22 -2.20
CA ALA A 402 25.47 8.88 -1.90
C ALA A 402 26.52 7.93 -1.26
N ALA A 403 26.13 6.70 -0.90
CA ALA A 403 27.02 5.61 -0.55
C ALA A 403 27.47 4.79 -1.76
N LEU A 404 26.57 4.49 -2.70
CA LEU A 404 26.93 3.83 -3.97
C LEU A 404 27.78 4.73 -4.87
N ASP A 405 27.49 6.04 -4.93
CA ASP A 405 28.34 7.05 -5.60
C ASP A 405 29.79 6.97 -5.08
N ALA A 406 29.95 6.91 -3.75
CA ALA A 406 31.24 6.85 -3.06
C ALA A 406 31.95 5.48 -3.17
N CYS A 407 31.29 4.46 -3.71
CA CYS A 407 31.84 3.13 -3.96
C CYS A 407 31.81 2.75 -5.44
N GLY A 408 31.55 3.73 -6.33
CA GLY A 408 31.26 3.51 -7.74
C GLY A 408 32.38 2.85 -8.55
N GLU A 409 33.64 2.93 -8.10
CA GLU A 409 34.78 2.29 -8.77
C GLU A 409 34.74 0.75 -8.76
N HIS A 410 33.92 0.16 -7.89
CA HIS A 410 33.70 -1.29 -7.82
C HIS A 410 32.47 -1.76 -8.61
N LEU A 411 31.67 -0.84 -9.17
CA LEU A 411 30.34 -1.11 -9.73
C LEU A 411 30.33 -0.90 -11.26
N LEU A 412 29.63 -1.78 -11.98
CA LEU A 412 29.41 -1.67 -13.43
C LEU A 412 28.32 -0.63 -13.75
N ARG A 413 27.27 -0.60 -12.92
CA ARG A 413 26.12 0.30 -13.00
C ARG A 413 25.46 0.38 -11.63
N TYR A 414 24.84 1.51 -11.30
CA TYR A 414 23.94 1.64 -10.15
C TYR A 414 22.95 2.78 -10.37
N GLY A 415 21.95 2.89 -9.49
CA GLY A 415 20.97 3.98 -9.48
C GLY A 415 19.82 3.73 -8.51
N GLY A 416 19.08 4.78 -8.19
CA GLY A 416 17.96 4.75 -7.26
C GLY A 416 17.90 6.02 -6.41
N HIS A 417 17.51 5.89 -5.15
CA HIS A 417 17.30 7.00 -4.22
C HIS A 417 17.86 6.67 -2.82
N ARG A 418 17.84 7.67 -1.93
CA ARG A 418 18.31 7.61 -0.54
C ARG A 418 17.93 6.33 0.23
N ALA A 419 16.72 5.80 0.01
CA ALA A 419 16.17 4.65 0.74
C ALA A 419 16.34 3.29 0.03
N ALA A 420 16.47 3.26 -1.30
CA ALA A 420 16.48 2.04 -2.10
C ALA A 420 17.19 2.24 -3.44
N ALA A 421 18.02 1.27 -3.84
CA ALA A 421 18.80 1.32 -5.07
C ALA A 421 18.98 -0.07 -5.72
N GLY A 422 19.39 -0.07 -6.99
CA GLY A 422 19.86 -1.23 -7.74
C GLY A 422 21.32 -1.06 -8.17
N LEU A 423 22.04 -2.16 -8.35
CA LEU A 423 23.42 -2.16 -8.87
C LEU A 423 23.75 -3.40 -9.71
N GLU A 424 24.83 -3.28 -10.48
CA GLU A 424 25.50 -4.34 -11.22
C GLU A 424 26.99 -4.35 -10.87
N ILE A 425 27.58 -5.54 -10.71
CA ILE A 425 28.94 -5.74 -10.19
C ILE A 425 29.58 -6.99 -10.81
N GLU A 426 30.91 -7.06 -10.84
CA GLU A 426 31.66 -8.28 -11.20
C GLU A 426 31.99 -9.11 -9.95
N ALA A 427 31.99 -10.44 -10.05
CA ALA A 427 32.24 -11.34 -8.92
C ALA A 427 33.55 -11.02 -8.17
N GLY A 428 34.61 -10.67 -8.90
CA GLY A 428 35.91 -10.29 -8.32
C GLY A 428 35.93 -8.95 -7.57
N ARG A 429 34.85 -8.15 -7.62
CA ARG A 429 34.74 -6.84 -6.95
C ARG A 429 33.88 -6.84 -5.69
N VAL A 430 33.22 -7.95 -5.38
CA VAL A 430 32.26 -8.04 -4.27
C VAL A 430 32.92 -7.74 -2.91
N GLU A 431 34.15 -8.21 -2.67
CA GLU A 431 34.86 -7.99 -1.40
C GLU A 431 35.42 -6.56 -1.27
N ASP A 432 35.97 -6.00 -2.35
CA ASP A 432 36.38 -4.57 -2.42
C ASP A 432 35.18 -3.68 -2.04
N PHE A 433 34.04 -3.91 -2.71
CA PHE A 433 32.80 -3.18 -2.49
C PHE A 433 32.24 -3.38 -1.07
N ARG A 434 32.26 -4.61 -0.54
CA ARG A 434 31.84 -4.94 0.84
C ARG A 434 32.62 -4.12 1.87
N ALA A 435 33.94 -4.04 1.71
CA ALA A 435 34.80 -3.26 2.60
C ALA A 435 34.57 -1.74 2.46
N ALA A 436 34.50 -1.23 1.22
CA ALA A 436 34.27 0.19 0.95
C ALA A 436 32.91 0.67 1.49
N PHE A 437 31.85 -0.11 1.29
CA PHE A 437 30.50 0.21 1.74
C PHE A 437 30.38 0.16 3.27
N ALA A 438 30.99 -0.83 3.93
CA ALA A 438 31.05 -0.91 5.38
C ALA A 438 31.82 0.27 6.00
N ALA A 439 32.94 0.68 5.40
CA ALA A 439 33.68 1.86 5.82
C ALA A 439 32.88 3.16 5.62
N LYS A 440 32.19 3.31 4.47
CA LYS A 440 31.30 4.44 4.17
C LYS A 440 30.15 4.55 5.17
N ALA A 441 29.55 3.42 5.58
CA ALA A 441 28.54 3.37 6.62
C ALA A 441 29.10 3.76 8.00
N SER A 442 30.26 3.22 8.37
CA SER A 442 30.95 3.52 9.64
C SER A 442 31.37 4.98 9.78
N ALA A 443 31.57 5.68 8.67
CA ALA A 443 31.87 7.12 8.64
C ALA A 443 30.62 8.02 8.60
N ALA A 444 29.42 7.46 8.39
CA ALA A 444 28.17 8.21 8.18
C ALA A 444 27.11 8.00 9.28
N LEU A 445 27.15 6.86 9.98
CA LEU A 445 26.20 6.49 11.03
C LEU A 445 26.86 6.56 12.41
N GLY A 446 26.21 7.22 13.36
CA GLY A 446 26.55 7.14 14.78
C GLY A 446 25.75 6.05 15.48
N GLU A 447 26.15 5.70 16.71
CA GLU A 447 25.48 4.68 17.55
C GLU A 447 23.95 4.89 17.63
N ARG A 448 23.50 6.14 17.74
CA ARG A 448 22.07 6.50 17.83
C ARG A 448 21.27 6.24 16.56
N ASP A 449 21.91 6.27 15.39
CA ASP A 449 21.23 6.01 14.13
C ASP A 449 20.92 4.51 13.96
N LEU A 450 21.57 3.66 14.76
CA LEU A 450 21.38 2.21 14.85
C LEU A 450 20.35 1.79 15.93
N ILE A 451 19.75 2.76 16.66
CA ILE A 451 18.74 2.49 17.68
C ILE A 451 17.34 2.56 17.06
N HIS A 452 16.65 1.42 17.01
CA HIS A 452 15.29 1.35 16.49
C HIS A 452 14.33 2.09 17.44
N THR A 453 13.90 3.28 17.01
CA THR A 453 13.14 4.23 17.85
C THR A 453 11.69 4.34 17.38
N GLU A 454 10.75 3.73 18.11
CA GLU A 454 9.31 3.89 17.82
C GLU A 454 8.82 5.32 18.16
N VAL A 455 7.83 5.80 17.41
CA VAL A 455 7.06 7.01 17.77
C VAL A 455 5.81 6.58 18.53
N ILE A 456 5.59 7.16 19.71
CA ILE A 456 4.41 6.88 20.54
C ILE A 456 3.41 8.03 20.42
N ASP A 457 2.19 7.68 20.01
CA ASP A 457 1.06 8.60 19.87
C ASP A 457 0.46 9.00 21.22
N ALA A 458 0.27 8.07 22.16
CA ALA A 458 -0.26 8.37 23.50
C ALA A 458 0.35 7.49 24.60
N VAL A 459 0.44 8.04 25.81
CA VAL A 459 0.79 7.28 27.02
C VAL A 459 -0.50 7.00 27.78
N VAL A 460 -0.76 5.75 28.14
CA VAL A 460 -2.08 5.31 28.62
C VAL A 460 -1.98 4.35 29.81
N GLY A 461 -3.00 4.38 30.69
CA GLY A 461 -3.20 3.35 31.71
C GLY A 461 -4.04 2.18 31.19
N GLY A 462 -4.12 1.10 31.98
CA GLY A 462 -4.87 -0.10 31.61
C GLY A 462 -6.39 0.10 31.48
N GLU A 463 -6.95 1.18 32.03
CA GLU A 463 -8.35 1.58 31.85
C GLU A 463 -8.67 2.10 30.43
N SER A 464 -7.65 2.59 29.72
CA SER A 464 -7.76 3.08 28.35
C SER A 464 -7.69 1.98 27.29
N LEU A 465 -7.41 0.73 27.67
CA LEU A 465 -7.32 -0.43 26.76
C LEU A 465 -8.69 -1.08 26.46
N GLY A 466 -9.74 -0.26 26.41
CA GLY A 466 -11.14 -0.67 26.28
C GLY A 466 -11.70 -0.62 24.85
N HIS A 467 -12.90 -1.17 24.67
CA HIS A 467 -13.59 -1.27 23.37
C HIS A 467 -13.82 0.11 22.72
N GLU A 468 -14.27 1.11 23.47
CA GLU A 468 -14.52 2.48 22.96
C GLU A 468 -13.25 3.12 22.39
N VAL A 469 -12.11 2.99 23.07
CA VAL A 469 -10.84 3.53 22.58
C VAL A 469 -10.37 2.73 21.36
N ALA A 470 -10.52 1.41 21.34
CA ALA A 470 -10.19 0.58 20.19
C ALA A 470 -11.04 0.92 18.94
N GLU A 471 -12.34 1.14 19.11
CA GLU A 471 -13.25 1.59 18.05
C GLU A 471 -12.85 2.98 17.52
N GLN A 472 -12.63 3.94 18.42
CA GLN A 472 -12.27 5.29 18.03
C GLN A 472 -10.88 5.39 17.38
N LEU A 473 -9.91 4.60 17.83
CA LEU A 473 -8.61 4.47 17.13
C LEU A 473 -8.79 3.85 15.73
N GLY A 474 -9.72 2.92 15.55
CA GLY A 474 -10.10 2.41 14.23
C GLY A 474 -10.59 3.49 13.26
N ARG A 475 -11.15 4.59 13.74
CA ARG A 475 -11.60 5.73 12.89
C ARG A 475 -10.45 6.54 12.28
N LEU A 476 -9.21 6.33 12.74
CA LEU A 476 -8.00 6.97 12.18
C LEU A 476 -7.50 6.23 10.92
N ALA A 477 -8.02 5.03 10.63
CA ALA A 477 -7.78 4.32 9.37
C ALA A 477 -8.30 5.11 8.13
N PRO A 478 -7.82 4.82 6.91
CA PRO A 478 -6.79 3.83 6.57
C PRO A 478 -5.40 4.23 7.10
N PHE A 479 -4.66 3.25 7.59
CA PHE A 479 -3.26 3.37 8.00
C PHE A 479 -2.31 2.97 6.86
N GLY A 480 -1.09 3.51 6.87
CA GLY A 480 -0.07 3.29 5.84
C GLY A 480 1.07 4.29 5.94
N ILE A 481 1.77 4.53 4.83
CA ILE A 481 2.72 5.66 4.73
C ILE A 481 1.96 6.97 4.92
N GLY A 482 2.59 7.96 5.58
CA GLY A 482 1.95 9.22 5.97
C GLY A 482 0.95 9.12 7.13
N ASN A 483 0.41 7.94 7.45
CA ASN A 483 -0.49 7.72 8.59
C ASN A 483 -0.26 6.32 9.22
N PRO A 484 0.84 6.10 9.97
CA PRO A 484 1.16 4.77 10.52
C PRO A 484 0.12 4.30 11.56
N GLY A 485 0.02 2.99 11.78
CA GLY A 485 -0.84 2.42 12.83
C GLY A 485 -0.50 2.99 14.21
N VAL A 486 -1.52 3.24 15.04
CA VAL A 486 -1.36 3.95 16.31
C VAL A 486 -0.56 3.14 17.33
N ARG A 487 0.43 3.79 17.97
CA ARG A 487 1.24 3.24 19.07
C ARG A 487 0.91 3.90 20.40
N LEU A 488 0.45 3.10 21.35
CA LEU A 488 0.23 3.50 22.74
C LEU A 488 1.38 2.96 23.60
N LEU A 489 1.92 3.76 24.51
CA LEU A 489 2.83 3.30 25.56
C LEU A 489 2.04 3.04 26.84
N VAL A 490 2.19 1.86 27.42
CA VAL A 490 1.63 1.47 28.72
C VAL A 490 2.79 1.40 29.72
N PRO A 491 2.97 2.40 30.61
CA PRO A 491 4.08 2.40 31.54
C PRO A 491 3.91 1.37 32.67
N SER A 492 5.03 0.82 33.14
CA SER A 492 5.10 -0.08 34.31
C SER A 492 4.09 -1.23 34.26
N ALA A 493 3.89 -1.79 33.06
CA ALA A 493 3.01 -2.92 32.82
C ALA A 493 3.69 -4.24 33.20
N ARG A 494 2.88 -5.28 33.43
CA ARG A 494 3.34 -6.66 33.56
C ARG A 494 2.69 -7.52 32.49
N LEU A 495 3.46 -8.41 31.88
CA LEU A 495 2.94 -9.47 31.02
C LEU A 495 2.68 -10.70 31.88
N CYS A 496 1.50 -11.30 31.75
CA CYS A 496 1.05 -12.44 32.55
C CYS A 496 0.30 -13.44 31.66
N GLU A 497 0.13 -14.67 32.14
CA GLU A 497 -0.55 -15.76 31.42
C GLU A 497 0.05 -16.01 30.01
N VAL A 498 1.38 -15.88 29.84
CA VAL A 498 2.02 -15.99 28.53
C VAL A 498 1.95 -17.43 28.04
N ARG A 499 1.40 -17.65 26.85
CA ARG A 499 1.26 -18.98 26.24
C ARG A 499 1.54 -18.94 24.74
N PRO A 500 2.35 -19.85 24.21
CA PRO A 500 2.49 -20.03 22.76
C PRO A 500 1.15 -20.30 22.07
N MET A 501 1.07 -19.92 20.80
CA MET A 501 -0.07 -20.15 19.92
C MET A 501 0.34 -20.13 18.44
N GLY A 502 -0.55 -20.61 17.58
CA GLY A 502 -0.33 -20.70 16.13
C GLY A 502 0.49 -21.93 15.71
N GLU A 503 0.56 -22.16 14.40
CA GLU A 503 1.35 -23.25 13.82
C GLU A 503 2.84 -23.04 14.12
N GLY A 504 3.47 -24.04 14.75
CA GLY A 504 4.88 -24.02 15.12
C GLY A 504 5.22 -23.07 16.27
N GLU A 505 4.24 -22.67 17.10
CA GLU A 505 4.44 -21.85 18.32
C GLU A 505 5.10 -20.47 18.08
N ARG A 506 5.08 -20.00 16.81
CA ARG A 506 5.69 -18.73 16.33
C ARG A 506 5.05 -17.46 16.91
N HIS A 507 3.97 -17.57 17.67
CA HIS A 507 3.21 -16.45 18.23
C HIS A 507 2.91 -16.72 19.71
N ALA A 508 2.66 -15.67 20.49
CA ALA A 508 2.23 -15.79 21.88
C ALA A 508 0.94 -15.03 22.12
N ARG A 509 0.09 -15.54 23.01
CA ARG A 509 -0.97 -14.78 23.69
C ARG A 509 -0.56 -14.52 25.13
N PHE A 510 -1.02 -13.41 25.68
CA PHE A 510 -0.74 -13.00 27.05
C PHE A 510 -1.88 -12.12 27.60
N ARG A 511 -1.76 -11.71 28.84
CA ARG A 511 -2.53 -10.67 29.50
C ARG A 511 -1.59 -9.52 29.82
N LEU A 512 -1.88 -8.32 29.33
CA LEU A 512 -1.18 -7.12 29.76
C LEU A 512 -1.88 -6.57 31.00
N GLN A 513 -1.21 -6.53 32.15
CA GLN A 513 -1.72 -5.92 33.37
C GLN A 513 -1.12 -4.52 33.54
N SER A 514 -1.98 -3.54 33.85
CA SER A 514 -1.59 -2.20 34.25
C SER A 514 -2.55 -1.72 35.35
N GLY A 515 -2.00 -1.45 36.55
CA GLY A 515 -2.79 -1.21 37.76
C GLY A 515 -3.76 -2.35 38.08
N SER A 516 -5.02 -2.00 38.30
CA SER A 516 -6.13 -2.94 38.55
C SER A 516 -6.84 -3.44 37.27
N ARG A 517 -6.33 -3.07 36.10
CA ARG A 517 -6.91 -3.41 34.79
C ARG A 517 -6.02 -4.41 34.05
N SER A 518 -6.63 -5.14 33.12
CA SER A 518 -5.87 -5.97 32.19
C SER A 518 -6.56 -6.12 30.84
N ALA A 519 -5.77 -6.26 29.78
CA ALA A 519 -6.22 -6.47 28.41
C ALA A 519 -5.69 -7.81 27.86
N LEU A 520 -6.42 -8.41 26.90
CA LEU A 520 -5.94 -9.58 26.17
C LEU A 520 -4.89 -9.14 25.14
N GLY A 521 -3.72 -9.77 25.17
CA GLY A 521 -2.58 -9.46 24.33
C GLY A 521 -2.20 -10.58 23.35
N VAL A 522 -1.68 -10.19 22.18
CA VAL A 522 -0.98 -11.10 21.26
C VAL A 522 0.35 -10.50 20.79
N ALA A 523 1.32 -11.37 20.54
CA ALA A 523 2.63 -11.02 20.00
C ALA A 523 2.99 -12.00 18.87
N PHE A 524 3.50 -11.48 17.76
CA PHE A 524 3.78 -12.23 16.54
C PHE A 524 5.28 -12.31 16.27
N GLY A 525 5.78 -13.48 15.85
CA GLY A 525 7.19 -13.70 15.50
C GLY A 525 8.11 -14.05 16.67
N VAL A 526 7.54 -14.40 17.84
CA VAL A 526 8.20 -14.42 19.16
C VAL A 526 8.56 -15.81 19.69
N ASN A 527 8.28 -16.89 18.95
CA ASN A 527 8.77 -18.27 19.14
C ASN A 527 8.81 -18.86 20.58
N GLY A 528 7.98 -18.37 21.52
CA GLY A 528 8.02 -18.74 22.95
C GLY A 528 8.99 -17.95 23.83
N GLU A 529 9.85 -17.11 23.26
CA GLU A 529 10.90 -16.32 23.95
C GLU A 529 10.32 -15.33 24.98
N LEU A 530 9.09 -14.88 24.75
CA LEU A 530 8.32 -14.01 25.66
C LEU A 530 8.06 -14.60 27.05
N GLY A 531 8.27 -15.92 27.26
CA GLY A 531 8.17 -16.53 28.59
C GLY A 531 9.15 -15.95 29.62
N ALA A 532 10.29 -15.39 29.18
CA ALA A 532 11.20 -14.67 30.06
C ALA A 532 10.61 -13.35 30.59
N ALA A 533 9.73 -12.69 29.83
CA ALA A 533 9.10 -11.42 30.22
C ALA A 533 7.96 -11.59 31.22
N GLU A 534 7.36 -12.79 31.35
CA GLU A 534 6.42 -13.10 32.43
C GLU A 534 7.09 -13.16 33.81
N LEU A 535 8.41 -13.39 33.84
CA LEU A 535 9.24 -13.44 35.05
C LEU A 535 9.91 -12.10 35.38
N ALA A 536 9.63 -11.04 34.61
CA ALA A 536 10.28 -9.74 34.74
C ALA A 536 9.62 -8.81 35.78
N ASP A 537 10.35 -7.77 36.17
CA ASP A 537 9.80 -6.59 36.83
C ASP A 537 8.89 -5.77 35.90
N PRO A 538 8.17 -4.73 36.39
CA PRO A 538 7.32 -3.92 35.55
C PRO A 538 8.16 -3.23 34.46
N VAL A 539 7.69 -3.32 33.22
CA VAL A 539 8.35 -2.75 32.04
C VAL A 539 7.42 -1.76 31.35
N ASP A 540 8.00 -0.79 30.66
CA ASP A 540 7.22 0.07 29.77
C ASP A 540 7.02 -0.68 28.45
N VAL A 541 5.80 -0.64 27.88
CA VAL A 541 5.42 -1.50 26.74
C VAL A 541 4.73 -0.68 25.66
N SER A 542 5.20 -0.75 24.41
CA SER A 542 4.41 -0.22 23.29
C SER A 542 3.39 -1.26 22.78
N VAL A 543 2.19 -0.79 22.44
CA VAL A 543 1.11 -1.63 21.90
C VAL A 543 0.34 -0.90 20.79
N LYS A 544 -0.20 -1.67 19.85
CA LYS A 544 -1.37 -1.26 19.05
C LYS A 544 -2.62 -1.77 19.77
N LEU A 545 -3.61 -0.90 20.02
CA LEU A 545 -4.94 -1.31 20.47
C LEU A 545 -5.86 -1.45 19.25
N GLU A 546 -6.58 -2.56 19.15
CA GLU A 546 -7.45 -2.88 18.01
C GLU A 546 -8.70 -3.68 18.45
N LEU A 547 -9.73 -3.70 17.60
CA LEU A 547 -10.87 -4.61 17.78
C LEU A 547 -10.59 -5.92 17.03
N ASN A 548 -10.77 -7.05 17.71
CA ASN A 548 -10.69 -8.38 17.12
C ASN A 548 -12.09 -9.01 17.04
N GLU A 549 -12.58 -9.27 15.82
CA GLU A 549 -13.81 -10.02 15.60
C GLU A 549 -13.52 -11.52 15.43
N TRP A 550 -14.02 -12.36 16.33
CA TRP A 550 -13.85 -13.81 16.29
C TRP A 550 -15.16 -14.54 16.63
N HIS A 551 -15.64 -15.40 15.72
CA HIS A 551 -16.94 -16.08 15.81
C HIS A 551 -18.14 -15.16 16.14
N GLY A 552 -18.08 -13.88 15.74
CA GLY A 552 -19.13 -12.87 16.00
C GLY A 552 -19.05 -12.18 17.36
N ALA A 553 -18.05 -12.50 18.19
CA ALA A 553 -17.67 -11.66 19.34
C ALA A 553 -16.65 -10.60 18.89
N VAL A 554 -16.83 -9.35 19.30
CA VAL A 554 -15.92 -8.23 19.03
C VAL A 554 -15.29 -7.77 20.34
N GLU A 555 -14.01 -8.06 20.54
CA GLU A 555 -13.29 -7.76 21.79
C GLU A 555 -12.07 -6.86 21.53
N PRO A 556 -11.75 -5.91 22.43
CA PRO A 556 -10.52 -5.14 22.35
C PRO A 556 -9.30 -6.03 22.63
N ARG A 557 -8.26 -5.91 21.80
CA ARG A 557 -7.00 -6.64 21.89
C ARG A 557 -5.83 -5.67 21.81
N VAL A 558 -4.79 -5.91 22.61
CA VAL A 558 -3.48 -5.28 22.38
C VAL A 558 -2.60 -6.20 21.54
N VAL A 559 -1.98 -5.65 20.50
CA VAL A 559 -0.86 -6.28 19.79
C VAL A 559 0.42 -5.67 20.34
N LEU A 560 1.34 -6.52 20.80
CA LEU A 560 2.64 -6.08 21.30
C LEU A 560 3.43 -5.37 20.18
N GLY A 561 4.03 -4.22 20.50
CA GLY A 561 5.14 -3.65 19.77
C GLY A 561 6.45 -4.10 20.41
N GLU A 562 7.02 -3.25 21.26
CA GLU A 562 8.32 -3.44 21.90
C GLU A 562 8.20 -3.44 23.43
N LEU A 563 9.19 -4.03 24.10
CA LEU A 563 9.38 -3.99 25.55
C LEU A 563 10.57 -3.09 25.87
N TYR A 564 10.41 -2.17 26.84
CA TYR A 564 11.46 -1.27 27.30
C TYR A 564 11.81 -1.58 28.77
N PRO A 565 12.93 -2.28 29.04
CA PRO A 565 13.36 -2.59 30.40
C PRO A 565 13.70 -1.33 31.21
N ALA A 566 13.38 -1.35 32.51
CA ALA A 566 13.64 -0.23 33.42
C ALA A 566 15.15 0.09 33.51
N GLY A 567 15.57 1.11 32.77
CA GLY A 567 16.98 1.51 32.62
C GLY A 567 17.31 2.17 31.27
N SER A 568 16.52 1.90 30.21
CA SER A 568 16.75 2.43 28.85
C SER A 568 16.39 3.92 28.64
N ALA A 569 16.15 4.67 29.71
CA ALA A 569 15.78 6.09 29.66
C ALA A 569 17.02 6.97 29.35
N MET A 570 17.47 6.97 28.09
CA MET A 570 18.53 7.86 27.61
C MET A 570 18.18 9.32 27.96
N GLU A 571 19.15 10.06 28.52
CA GLU A 571 18.92 11.39 29.11
C GLU A 571 18.13 12.33 28.19
N ALA A 572 16.88 12.60 28.57
CA ALA A 572 16.11 13.68 27.99
C ALA A 572 16.79 15.00 28.37
N LYS A 573 17.50 15.62 27.42
CA LYS A 573 18.04 16.98 27.57
C LYS A 573 16.95 17.89 28.11
N GLU A 574 17.20 18.51 29.26
CA GLU A 574 16.21 19.35 29.94
C GLU A 574 15.54 20.30 28.94
N PRO A 575 14.19 20.35 28.88
CA PRO A 575 13.51 21.34 28.06
C PRO A 575 13.91 22.72 28.57
N ARG A 576 14.69 23.45 27.76
CA ARG A 576 15.15 24.81 28.06
C ARG A 576 13.98 25.79 28.02
N TYR A 577 13.16 25.77 29.07
CA TYR A 577 12.15 26.79 29.32
C TYR A 577 12.83 28.17 29.29
N PRO A 578 12.36 29.12 28.45
CA PRO A 578 12.95 30.45 28.39
C PRO A 578 12.73 31.16 29.73
N THR A 579 13.81 31.32 30.50
CA THR A 579 13.79 31.86 31.87
C THR A 579 13.72 33.40 31.88
N THR A 580 12.70 33.95 31.23
CA THR A 580 12.47 35.39 31.05
C THR A 580 11.31 35.93 31.88
N LEU A 581 11.36 35.75 33.21
CA LEU A 581 10.53 36.51 34.16
C LEU A 581 11.26 36.79 35.48
N SER A 582 12.36 37.54 35.40
CA SER A 582 13.26 37.90 36.51
C SER A 582 12.68 38.96 37.47
N SER A 583 11.51 38.70 38.07
CA SER A 583 10.88 39.58 39.06
C SER A 583 11.53 39.46 40.45
N ARG A 584 12.72 40.04 40.62
CA ARG A 584 13.36 40.19 41.95
C ARG A 584 12.47 41.00 42.92
N ARG A 585 11.74 40.31 43.80
CA ARG A 585 11.20 40.89 45.04
C ARG A 585 11.52 39.99 46.23
N ARG A 586 12.52 40.40 47.02
CA ARG A 586 12.70 39.89 48.39
C ARG A 586 11.51 40.34 49.23
N SER A 587 10.85 39.41 49.91
CA SER A 587 9.84 39.68 50.94
C SER A 587 10.36 39.23 52.31
N THR A 588 11.09 40.11 53.00
CA THR A 588 11.34 39.94 54.43
C THR A 588 10.02 40.08 55.19
N ILE A 589 9.72 39.12 56.07
CA ILE A 589 8.48 39.10 56.85
C ILE A 589 8.52 40.21 57.91
N GLY A 590 7.57 41.16 57.83
CA GLY A 590 7.43 42.25 58.79
C GLY A 590 5.96 42.55 59.08
N ARG A 591 5.52 42.32 60.33
CA ARG A 591 4.14 42.61 60.78
C ARG A 591 3.93 44.12 61.00
N ARG A 592 2.84 44.67 60.44
CA ARG A 592 1.79 45.51 61.09
C ARG A 592 0.71 45.83 60.03
N GLY A 593 -0.41 46.44 60.41
CA GLY A 593 -1.57 46.59 59.50
C GLY A 593 -2.43 47.84 59.74
N ARG A 594 -3.60 47.86 59.06
CA ARG A 594 -4.63 48.92 58.95
C ARG A 594 -4.35 50.04 57.91
N SER A 595 -5.15 50.01 56.83
CA SER A 595 -6.08 51.04 56.30
C SER A 595 -5.82 52.55 56.48
N PRO A 596 -6.36 53.44 55.60
CA PRO A 596 -6.65 53.33 54.15
C PRO A 596 -6.40 54.66 53.35
N THR A 597 -7.09 54.84 52.20
CA THR A 597 -7.41 56.09 51.44
C THR A 597 -6.37 56.77 50.48
N PRO A 598 -6.80 57.55 49.45
CA PRO A 598 -6.00 57.79 48.21
C PRO A 598 -5.90 59.25 47.67
N LEU A 599 -4.92 59.51 46.77
CA LEU A 599 -4.86 60.62 45.78
C LEU A 599 -4.17 60.10 44.48
N ARG A 600 -4.50 60.43 43.22
CA ARG A 600 -4.81 61.68 42.46
C ARG A 600 -3.58 62.41 41.85
N GLY A 601 -3.48 62.39 40.51
CA GLY A 601 -2.61 63.20 39.63
C GLY A 601 -2.01 62.34 38.50
N ARG A 602 -2.06 62.56 37.16
CA ARG A 602 -2.26 63.68 36.17
C ARG A 602 -0.96 64.15 35.47
N ILE A 603 -0.95 64.04 34.12
CA ILE A 603 -0.17 64.85 33.13
C ILE A 603 1.36 64.53 33.10
N ALA A 604 2.16 64.58 32.01
CA ALA A 604 2.09 64.91 30.55
C ALA A 604 2.99 63.91 29.75
N ARG A 605 2.83 63.56 28.45
CA ARG A 605 2.87 64.27 27.13
C ARG A 605 4.26 64.62 26.53
N SER A 606 4.74 63.77 25.61
CA SER A 606 5.50 64.04 24.36
C SER A 606 5.48 62.71 23.53
N TRP A 607 5.30 62.56 22.21
CA TRP A 607 5.54 63.32 20.95
C TRP A 607 7.04 63.49 20.61
N ILE A 608 7.52 63.19 19.39
CA ILE A 608 6.90 63.02 18.03
C ILE A 608 7.43 61.70 17.38
N GLY A 609 6.77 60.98 16.46
CA GLY A 609 5.38 61.11 15.98
C GLY A 609 5.11 60.93 14.46
N GLY A 610 5.61 59.89 13.76
CA GLY A 610 5.26 59.60 12.34
C GLY A 610 5.68 58.19 11.87
N ALA A 611 5.07 57.58 10.85
CA ALA A 611 3.86 57.95 10.08
C ALA A 611 3.18 56.69 9.48
N ALA A 612 1.85 56.68 9.35
CA ALA A 612 1.10 55.57 8.73
C ALA A 612 -0.25 56.03 8.13
N ARG A 613 -0.64 55.42 7.00
CA ARG A 613 -1.92 55.52 6.27
C ARG A 613 -2.07 54.29 5.36
N GLU A 614 -3.24 53.84 4.90
CA GLU A 614 -4.65 53.89 5.34
C GLU A 614 -5.41 52.89 4.43
N TRP A 615 -6.21 51.94 4.96
CA TRP A 615 -7.10 51.08 4.16
C TRP A 615 -8.42 50.80 4.91
N PRO A 616 -9.62 51.02 4.32
CA PRO A 616 -10.89 50.98 5.04
C PRO A 616 -11.77 49.73 4.86
N ARG A 617 -12.16 49.14 6.00
CA ARG A 617 -13.41 48.43 6.38
C ARG A 617 -14.49 48.11 5.32
N LEU A 618 -15.07 46.90 5.44
CA LEU A 618 -16.51 46.62 5.29
C LEU A 618 -17.02 45.69 6.45
N PRO A 619 -18.34 45.47 6.65
CA PRO A 619 -18.91 45.31 8.00
C PRO A 619 -19.31 43.89 8.45
N ARG A 620 -19.59 43.75 9.76
CA ARG A 620 -20.17 42.58 10.41
C ARG A 620 -21.67 42.41 10.14
N TRP A 621 -22.14 41.17 10.06
CA TRP A 621 -23.53 40.77 10.35
C TRP A 621 -23.58 39.63 11.39
N ARG A 622 -24.74 39.41 12.00
CA ARG A 622 -24.97 38.38 13.05
C ARG A 622 -25.72 37.17 12.47
N PRO A 623 -25.48 35.94 12.97
CA PRO A 623 -26.26 34.77 12.59
C PRO A 623 -27.64 34.77 13.27
N ALA A 624 -28.63 34.18 12.58
CA ALA A 624 -29.90 33.74 13.14
C ALA A 624 -30.08 32.24 12.84
N ALA A 625 -30.57 31.47 13.80
CA ALA A 625 -30.62 30.00 13.71
C ALA A 625 -32.03 29.49 13.39
N ALA A 626 -32.15 28.46 12.56
CA ALA A 626 -33.32 27.57 12.53
C ALA A 626 -33.07 26.20 11.86
N ARG A 627 -33.17 25.14 12.67
CA ARG A 627 -33.91 23.88 12.43
C ARG A 627 -33.58 22.98 11.22
N CYS A 628 -33.29 21.72 11.53
CA CYS A 628 -33.45 20.56 10.64
C CYS A 628 -34.94 20.34 10.25
N TRP A 629 -35.20 19.52 9.22
CA TRP A 629 -36.38 18.63 9.13
C TRP A 629 -36.07 17.39 8.24
N PRO A 630 -36.86 16.30 8.27
CA PRO A 630 -36.38 14.95 7.93
C PRO A 630 -36.85 14.37 6.58
N CYS A 631 -36.46 13.11 6.31
CA CYS A 631 -36.71 12.33 5.10
C CYS A 631 -38.18 12.15 4.72
N ALA A 632 -38.45 12.11 3.40
CA ALA A 632 -39.69 11.53 2.84
C ALA A 632 -39.39 10.78 1.52
N ARG A 633 -40.10 9.66 1.28
CA ARG A 633 -40.11 8.94 0.00
C ARG A 633 -41.17 9.57 -0.93
N MET A 634 -40.91 9.58 -2.23
CA MET A 634 -42.01 9.57 -3.23
C MET A 634 -41.64 8.75 -4.47
N ARG A 635 -42.65 8.41 -5.28
CA ARG A 635 -42.60 7.55 -6.48
C ARG A 635 -43.27 8.28 -7.66
N PHE A 636 -43.21 7.66 -8.85
CA PHE A 636 -43.87 8.03 -10.11
C PHE A 636 -43.17 9.14 -10.91
N ALA A 637 -43.20 9.17 -12.26
CA ALA A 637 -43.80 8.24 -13.23
C ALA A 637 -42.93 8.07 -14.50
N VAL A 638 -43.22 7.05 -15.31
CA VAL A 638 -42.69 6.89 -16.67
C VAL A 638 -43.54 7.71 -17.65
N ALA A 639 -42.90 8.39 -18.62
CA ALA A 639 -43.56 8.96 -19.79
C ALA A 639 -42.68 8.80 -21.04
N THR A 640 -43.05 7.88 -21.93
CA THR A 640 -42.45 7.70 -23.25
C THR A 640 -43.19 8.53 -24.30
N TRP A 641 -42.47 9.25 -25.17
CA TRP A 641 -43.01 9.73 -26.44
C TRP A 641 -41.99 9.57 -27.58
N LEU A 642 -42.50 9.13 -28.73
CA LEU A 642 -41.80 9.01 -30.01
C LEU A 642 -42.56 9.84 -31.04
N SER A 643 -41.85 10.57 -31.91
CA SER A 643 -42.15 10.82 -33.34
C SER A 643 -41.43 12.08 -33.85
N ALA A 644 -41.20 12.14 -35.17
CA ALA A 644 -40.50 13.24 -35.84
C ALA A 644 -41.47 14.07 -36.76
N PRO A 645 -41.05 14.62 -37.91
CA PRO A 645 -40.75 16.06 -38.08
C PRO A 645 -41.72 16.77 -39.04
N PRO A 646 -41.48 18.06 -39.35
CA PRO A 646 -41.77 18.54 -40.71
C PRO A 646 -40.68 19.41 -41.38
N HIS A 647 -40.94 19.76 -42.65
CA HIS A 647 -39.99 20.18 -43.69
C HIS A 647 -39.69 21.70 -43.84
N ARG A 648 -38.49 21.98 -44.40
CA ARG A 648 -38.10 22.93 -45.47
C ARG A 648 -38.79 24.31 -45.62
N SER A 649 -37.94 25.35 -45.61
CA SER A 649 -37.74 26.34 -46.70
C SER A 649 -36.57 27.30 -46.34
N GLY A 650 -35.84 27.98 -47.23
CA GLY A 650 -35.76 27.91 -48.69
C GLY A 650 -35.16 29.20 -49.31
N SER A 651 -34.27 29.08 -50.33
CA SER A 651 -33.65 30.16 -51.14
C SER A 651 -32.60 31.08 -50.45
N ALA A 652 -31.67 31.78 -51.13
CA ALA A 652 -30.98 31.57 -52.44
C ALA A 652 -29.83 32.61 -52.64
N ALA A 653 -29.10 32.48 -53.77
CA ALA A 653 -28.17 33.43 -54.41
C ALA A 653 -26.69 33.49 -53.91
N ASP A 654 -25.71 33.83 -54.75
CA ASP A 654 -25.13 33.14 -55.95
C ASP A 654 -23.92 33.97 -56.49
N GLY A 655 -23.08 33.42 -57.39
CA GLY A 655 -21.96 34.09 -58.06
C GLY A 655 -20.58 33.78 -57.43
N SER A 656 -19.72 32.86 -57.90
CA SER A 656 -19.41 32.28 -59.22
C SER A 656 -18.37 33.05 -60.07
N ARG A 657 -17.16 32.47 -60.24
CA ARG A 657 -16.55 32.06 -61.54
C ARG A 657 -15.06 31.64 -61.45
N SER A 658 -14.74 30.54 -62.14
CA SER A 658 -13.43 30.21 -62.73
C SER A 658 -13.59 30.28 -64.28
N PRO A 659 -12.58 30.03 -65.17
CA PRO A 659 -12.33 28.65 -65.63
C PRO A 659 -10.98 28.31 -66.36
N ARG A 660 -10.77 27.00 -66.65
CA ARG A 660 -9.83 26.36 -67.64
C ARG A 660 -8.32 26.38 -67.28
N GLY A 661 -7.50 25.36 -67.57
CA GLY A 661 -7.64 24.02 -68.20
C GLY A 661 -6.34 23.20 -68.00
N GLY A 662 -6.09 21.97 -68.50
CA GLY A 662 -6.80 21.08 -69.45
C GLY A 662 -6.23 19.63 -69.41
N SER A 663 -6.14 18.91 -70.55
CA SER A 663 -5.62 17.51 -70.68
C SER A 663 -5.15 17.23 -72.13
N PRO A 664 -4.53 16.05 -72.50
CA PRO A 664 -5.34 14.88 -72.92
C PRO A 664 -4.69 13.42 -72.95
N THR A 665 -5.50 12.38 -72.68
CA THR A 665 -5.55 11.02 -73.36
C THR A 665 -4.32 10.05 -73.36
N THR A 666 -4.37 8.72 -73.61
CA THR A 666 -5.36 7.73 -74.19
C THR A 666 -5.14 6.28 -73.58
N PRO A 667 -5.69 5.10 -74.03
CA PRO A 667 -6.22 4.07 -73.10
C PRO A 667 -5.79 2.58 -73.33
N LEU A 668 -6.39 1.63 -72.57
CA LEU A 668 -6.78 0.25 -73.01
C LEU A 668 -7.72 -0.44 -71.99
N ALA A 669 -8.41 -1.54 -72.40
CA ALA A 669 -9.44 -2.30 -71.64
C ALA A 669 -9.73 -3.65 -72.37
N PRO A 670 -10.68 -4.54 -71.97
CA PRO A 670 -11.47 -4.73 -70.71
C PRO A 670 -11.04 -6.08 -70.05
N PRO A 671 -11.85 -6.98 -69.41
CA PRO A 671 -13.20 -6.95 -68.78
C PRO A 671 -13.10 -7.20 -67.22
N SER A 672 -13.95 -7.89 -66.41
CA SER A 672 -15.14 -8.75 -66.62
C SER A 672 -16.12 -8.88 -65.42
N ARG A 673 -17.25 -9.54 -65.75
CA ARG A 673 -18.39 -10.14 -65.00
C ARG A 673 -18.01 -11.04 -63.79
N SER A 674 -18.86 -11.32 -62.78
CA SER A 674 -20.24 -10.86 -62.47
C SER A 674 -20.79 -11.32 -61.09
N TRP A 675 -21.63 -10.47 -60.46
CA TRP A 675 -22.88 -10.77 -59.70
C TRP A 675 -22.91 -11.81 -58.55
N ALA A 676 -23.33 -11.35 -57.34
CA ALA A 676 -24.47 -11.92 -56.61
C ALA A 676 -25.01 -10.96 -55.51
N ARG A 677 -26.32 -11.03 -55.20
CA ARG A 677 -26.96 -10.47 -53.98
C ARG A 677 -27.73 -11.58 -53.26
N ARG A 678 -27.90 -11.47 -51.94
CA ARG A 678 -29.10 -11.94 -51.20
C ARG A 678 -29.14 -11.35 -49.79
N ALA A 679 -30.32 -11.38 -49.16
CA ALA A 679 -30.57 -10.87 -47.82
C ALA A 679 -31.60 -11.74 -47.08
N ALA A 680 -31.41 -11.87 -45.77
CA ALA A 680 -32.31 -12.39 -44.75
C ALA A 680 -31.61 -12.17 -43.38
N ALA A 681 -32.23 -12.18 -42.21
CA ALA A 681 -33.57 -11.94 -41.68
C ALA A 681 -33.48 -12.30 -40.17
N TRP A 682 -34.41 -11.80 -39.36
CA TRP A 682 -34.53 -12.00 -37.90
C TRP A 682 -34.89 -13.47 -37.49
N PRO A 683 -34.85 -13.90 -36.19
CA PRO A 683 -35.30 -13.13 -35.01
C PRO A 683 -34.62 -13.37 -33.62
N TRP A 684 -35.16 -12.64 -32.64
CA TRP A 684 -35.00 -12.83 -31.18
C TRP A 684 -35.64 -14.14 -30.67
N PRO A 685 -35.34 -14.52 -29.41
CA PRO A 685 -36.42 -14.90 -28.49
C PRO A 685 -36.36 -14.17 -27.12
N THR A 686 -37.53 -13.93 -26.54
CA THR A 686 -37.72 -13.41 -25.17
C THR A 686 -38.04 -14.55 -24.19
N GLY A 687 -37.52 -14.51 -22.95
CA GLY A 687 -37.99 -15.43 -21.90
C GLY A 687 -37.44 -15.15 -20.50
N ARG A 688 -38.34 -14.87 -19.55
CA ARG A 688 -38.12 -15.12 -18.10
C ARG A 688 -38.78 -16.46 -17.75
N PRO A 689 -38.26 -17.17 -16.73
CA PRO A 689 -39.05 -17.24 -15.51
C PRO A 689 -38.24 -17.05 -14.22
N SER A 690 -38.93 -17.09 -13.09
CA SER A 690 -38.40 -17.09 -11.71
C SER A 690 -39.46 -17.75 -10.80
N PRO A 691 -39.16 -18.10 -9.54
CA PRO A 691 -37.94 -18.67 -8.96
C PRO A 691 -38.23 -20.08 -8.35
N GLY A 692 -37.21 -20.84 -7.93
CA GLY A 692 -37.43 -22.15 -7.29
C GLY A 692 -36.26 -22.73 -6.51
N CYS A 693 -36.51 -23.09 -5.25
CA CYS A 693 -35.64 -23.79 -4.27
C CYS A 693 -36.61 -24.47 -3.27
N PRO A 694 -36.27 -25.53 -2.47
CA PRO A 694 -34.95 -26.11 -2.19
C PRO A 694 -34.90 -27.68 -2.14
N ARG A 695 -33.75 -28.21 -1.70
CA ARG A 695 -33.44 -29.54 -1.08
C ARG A 695 -32.64 -30.57 -1.90
N CYS A 696 -31.80 -31.30 -1.16
CA CYS A 696 -30.87 -32.39 -1.55
C CYS A 696 -31.31 -33.71 -0.85
N PRO A 697 -30.53 -34.82 -0.82
CA PRO A 697 -29.56 -35.40 -1.78
C PRO A 697 -29.97 -36.86 -2.17
N PRO A 698 -29.17 -37.63 -2.96
CA PRO A 698 -28.17 -38.58 -2.40
C PRO A 698 -26.78 -38.47 -3.12
N ALA A 699 -25.62 -38.85 -2.59
CA ALA A 699 -25.14 -39.99 -1.78
C ALA A 699 -24.62 -41.22 -2.59
N SER A 700 -23.27 -41.31 -2.68
CA SER A 700 -22.41 -42.51 -2.78
C SER A 700 -22.72 -43.68 -3.75
N SER A 701 -21.72 -44.08 -4.55
CA SER A 701 -20.96 -45.35 -4.37
C SER A 701 -19.91 -45.62 -5.47
N THR A 702 -18.97 -46.55 -5.19
CA THR A 702 -18.18 -47.43 -6.11
C THR A 702 -17.63 -46.86 -7.44
N SER A 703 -16.32 -46.69 -7.65
CA SER A 703 -15.18 -47.64 -7.64
C SER A 703 -14.99 -48.52 -8.91
N SER A 704 -13.83 -48.35 -9.55
CA SER A 704 -13.08 -49.32 -10.38
C SER A 704 -13.76 -50.05 -11.56
N SER A 705 -13.26 -49.79 -12.77
CA SER A 705 -12.67 -50.85 -13.63
C SER A 705 -11.77 -50.24 -14.70
N SER A 706 -10.86 -51.04 -15.27
CA SER A 706 -9.82 -50.60 -16.21
C SER A 706 -9.96 -51.27 -17.58
N THR A 707 -9.63 -50.54 -18.67
CA THR A 707 -9.42 -51.17 -19.98
C THR A 707 -8.23 -50.58 -20.73
N ARG A 708 -7.19 -51.41 -20.80
CA ARG A 708 -6.08 -51.55 -21.77
C ARG A 708 -6.03 -50.61 -23.01
N LEU A 709 -4.86 -49.99 -23.21
CA LEU A 709 -3.85 -50.26 -24.27
C LEU A 709 -4.32 -50.53 -25.73
N PRO A 710 -3.61 -50.03 -26.77
CA PRO A 710 -2.20 -50.38 -27.00
C PRO A 710 -1.21 -49.22 -27.29
N SER A 711 0.04 -49.59 -27.57
CA SER A 711 1.24 -48.75 -27.74
C SER A 711 1.64 -48.57 -29.21
N ASP A 712 2.58 -47.63 -29.45
CA ASP A 712 3.84 -47.78 -30.23
C ASP A 712 4.33 -46.39 -30.73
N THR A 713 5.63 -46.09 -30.93
CA THR A 713 6.87 -46.90 -30.80
C THR A 713 8.09 -46.03 -30.39
N SER A 714 9.12 -46.69 -29.83
CA SER A 714 10.60 -46.46 -29.90
C SER A 714 11.17 -45.18 -30.56
N SER A 715 12.29 -44.54 -30.15
CA SER A 715 13.50 -44.94 -29.39
C SER A 715 14.31 -43.66 -28.97
N ALA A 716 15.51 -43.63 -28.32
CA ALA A 716 16.53 -44.66 -28.08
C ALA A 716 17.58 -44.29 -26.97
N TRP A 717 18.26 -45.32 -26.43
CA TRP A 717 19.64 -45.38 -25.87
C TRP A 717 20.03 -44.91 -24.44
N ARG A 718 20.41 -45.93 -23.63
CA ARG A 718 21.60 -46.11 -22.74
C ARG A 718 22.27 -44.83 -22.13
N GLY A 719 22.50 -44.70 -20.82
CA GLY A 719 22.35 -45.61 -19.67
C GLY A 719 23.65 -46.28 -19.19
N ARG A 720 23.99 -46.17 -17.90
CA ARG A 720 24.93 -47.05 -17.18
C ARG A 720 24.64 -47.04 -15.66
N ARG A 721 25.22 -48.01 -14.94
CA ARG A 721 25.15 -48.25 -13.49
C ARG A 721 26.23 -47.41 -12.75
N GLU A 722 26.43 -47.42 -11.43
CA GLU A 722 26.35 -48.54 -10.47
C GLU A 722 26.38 -48.07 -9.00
N ALA A 723 26.13 -49.00 -8.06
CA ALA A 723 26.28 -48.79 -6.61
C ALA A 723 26.90 -50.04 -5.95
N PRO A 724 27.69 -49.90 -4.88
CA PRO A 724 28.04 -51.00 -3.97
C PRO A 724 27.51 -50.78 -2.54
N ALA A 725 27.61 -51.80 -1.67
CA ALA A 725 27.11 -51.78 -0.29
C ALA A 725 27.99 -52.60 0.69
N GLY A 726 27.84 -52.34 1.99
CA GLY A 726 28.49 -53.07 3.10
C GLY A 726 29.69 -52.33 3.72
N GLY A 727 29.96 -52.39 5.04
CA GLY A 727 29.22 -53.06 6.11
C GLY A 727 29.92 -52.96 7.50
N ALA A 728 29.49 -53.80 8.46
CA ALA A 728 30.01 -53.98 9.83
C ALA A 728 29.65 -52.94 10.93
N GLY A 729 29.64 -53.40 12.19
CA GLY A 729 29.46 -52.63 13.45
C GLY A 729 30.71 -52.74 14.36
N PRO A 730 30.65 -52.58 15.72
CA PRO A 730 29.55 -52.99 16.63
C PRO A 730 29.31 -52.05 17.88
N ALA A 731 28.69 -52.61 18.94
CA ALA A 731 28.79 -52.21 20.39
C ALA A 731 27.74 -51.25 21.06
N SER A 732 26.57 -51.81 21.38
CA SER A 732 25.88 -51.81 22.71
C SER A 732 25.96 -50.64 23.73
N SER A 733 24.79 -50.17 24.20
CA SER A 733 24.44 -50.13 25.66
C SER A 733 22.92 -49.92 25.97
N THR A 734 22.31 -50.95 26.59
CA THR A 734 21.27 -50.95 27.64
C THR A 734 20.02 -50.02 27.67
N TRP A 735 18.85 -50.68 27.68
CA TRP A 735 17.52 -50.28 28.22
C TRP A 735 17.50 -50.33 29.79
N PRO A 736 16.39 -50.06 30.53
CA PRO A 736 14.96 -49.83 30.18
C PRO A 736 14.38 -48.48 30.72
N GLY A 737 13.12 -48.06 30.61
CA GLY A 737 11.78 -48.62 30.35
C GLY A 737 10.76 -47.70 31.10
N GLY A 738 9.44 -47.73 30.93
CA GLY A 738 8.53 -48.50 30.07
C GLY A 738 7.17 -47.78 29.92
N ARG A 739 6.15 -48.42 29.33
CA ARG A 739 4.79 -47.85 29.15
C ARG A 739 3.87 -48.13 30.35
N PRO A 740 2.70 -47.46 30.44
CA PRO A 740 1.50 -48.15 29.96
C PRO A 740 0.60 -47.32 29.02
N ARG A 741 -0.37 -48.01 28.38
CA ARG A 741 -1.50 -47.43 27.62
C ARG A 741 -2.81 -47.77 28.33
N SER A 742 -3.67 -46.78 28.52
CA SER A 742 -5.14 -46.92 28.70
C SER A 742 -5.75 -45.51 28.84
N SER A 743 -7.02 -45.25 28.59
CA SER A 743 -7.98 -45.83 27.63
C SER A 743 -9.20 -44.88 27.62
N TRP A 744 -9.45 -44.16 26.53
CA TRP A 744 -10.60 -43.26 26.48
C TRP A 744 -11.90 -44.05 26.41
N ARG A 745 -12.79 -43.84 27.40
CA ARG A 745 -14.15 -44.36 27.42
C ARG A 745 -15.11 -43.17 27.35
N CYS A 746 -16.02 -43.19 26.39
CA CYS A 746 -17.07 -42.18 26.26
C CYS A 746 -18.32 -42.70 26.98
N GLU A 747 -18.88 -41.91 27.89
CA GLU A 747 -20.13 -42.22 28.57
C GLU A 747 -20.89 -40.91 28.78
N SER A 748 -22.18 -40.87 28.46
CA SER A 748 -22.98 -39.64 28.50
C SER A 748 -24.32 -39.88 29.19
N THR A 749 -24.69 -38.98 30.09
CA THR A 749 -26.04 -38.92 30.68
C THR A 749 -26.41 -37.46 30.99
N ARG A 750 -27.71 -37.16 30.87
CA ARG A 750 -28.32 -35.86 31.19
C ARG A 750 -29.01 -35.93 32.55
N THR A 751 -29.10 -34.79 33.25
CA THR A 751 -30.26 -34.47 34.10
C THR A 751 -30.41 -32.96 34.29
N ASN A 752 -31.62 -32.51 34.66
CA ASN A 752 -32.01 -31.10 34.77
C ASN A 752 -31.98 -30.62 36.24
N GLY A 753 -31.88 -29.30 36.48
CA GLY A 753 -32.23 -28.69 37.78
C GLY A 753 -31.63 -27.28 38.03
N PRO A 754 -32.44 -26.22 38.23
CA PRO A 754 -31.95 -24.86 38.48
C PRO A 754 -32.14 -24.36 39.93
N CYS A 755 -31.11 -23.73 40.51
CA CYS A 755 -31.10 -22.82 41.69
C CYS A 755 -29.62 -22.45 42.00
N ALA A 756 -29.23 -21.37 42.70
CA ALA A 756 -29.89 -20.13 43.16
C ALA A 756 -28.81 -19.04 43.40
N ARG A 757 -29.21 -17.78 43.69
CA ARG A 757 -28.29 -16.70 44.14
C ARG A 757 -27.88 -16.85 45.62
N PRO A 758 -26.66 -16.48 46.00
CA PRO A 758 -26.47 -15.31 46.90
C PRO A 758 -25.36 -14.35 46.39
N TRP A 759 -25.42 -13.02 46.54
CA TRP A 759 -25.56 -12.18 47.75
C TRP A 759 -24.34 -12.16 48.70
N TRP A 760 -23.32 -11.38 48.35
CA TRP A 760 -22.36 -10.73 49.28
C TRP A 760 -22.11 -9.30 48.75
N ARG A 761 -22.74 -8.27 49.33
CA ARG A 761 -22.41 -7.52 50.57
C ARG A 761 -21.15 -6.66 50.47
N TYR A 762 -21.39 -5.35 50.52
CA TYR A 762 -20.41 -4.26 50.52
C TYR A 762 -19.87 -4.01 51.93
N THR A 763 -18.54 -4.03 52.09
CA THR A 763 -17.80 -3.34 53.17
C THR A 763 -16.39 -3.04 52.65
N GLY A 764 -15.79 -1.87 52.88
CA GLY A 764 -16.32 -0.74 53.63
C GLY A 764 -15.27 0.08 54.39
N ARG A 765 -14.07 0.25 53.84
CA ARG A 765 -13.04 1.22 54.24
C ARG A 765 -12.02 1.37 53.12
#